data_AF-A0A947KCV0-F1
#
_entry.id   AF-A0A947KCV0-F1
#
_cell.length_a   1.000
_cell.length_b   1.000
_cell.length_c   1.000
_cell.angle_alpha   90.00
_cell.angle_beta   90.00
_cell.angle_gamma   90.00
#
_symmetry.space_group_name_H-M   'P 1'
#
loop_
_entity.id
_entity.type
_entity.pdbx_description
1 polymer ?
#
loop_
_entity_poly.entity_id
_entity_poly.type
_entity_poly.pdbx_seq_one_letter_code
_entity_poly.pdbx_strand_id
1 'polypeptide(L)'
;MIAISSDKKQKQVLGQVYLWTPDASLPLGGSIQKSIVSLSWLNGSFNLENHLSSPYAVIKNAGTINLPDEHSGSIIPTPLGDAQPDSEGNFIFEPFNGGGRMDKEALVDEFRRYKNIQAARFGEVNTFYHINKIASYIDELLNELGERPLPRLKVVVNAHPAIYTQNGKRDGCRGLKSGKCLPFQGGHYRSSSRNLPDTPEFHPISPDGEIHLGPGWRLTEFGALPEFAKCKYRCNASHNAGIIYHEYGHHVTRHTADFMANRFRAPHRQSNQKSDLDEAISDYWAATMLDCPHIWTWHRKHTRNEIHPRSLASIKTMTAFDSGSNADPHLNGTIYGAALWDMRNEFCEMYSDGSRKMDLIVLKSLILMGQLQDSEFNPTTTGARKCRSGFGTGRASLAEADKICYDGRHSEIITKCFSQRGIDSKNLKRSIPCRDLNAGHIPTINVPDRNIEKSVIHILKRDEHAIIPKTNEILSRQELETKLGTNKTGPFSLTVVGDIMLGSRMNKLLHKFGPEYPFYSVYPILRRSSIVLGNLEGPLAKITKKQERNYSYRVNPKNARILRRAGFNVVTMANNHILDCGRQGVLETFSALKKHGIRYIGAGENEENAHVPAILQAGKYKIGLLGYYWNRRTSARGSKPGSAIDTQEHVANDIHDLRPYVDRVVVTVHWGVPYERYPSEEDREKAHFAVDCGADIVIGHHPHVVQPFEMYKNRPIFYSIGNFAFGSGNSKAESIMLAIIFQETYTELTIFPAYIKNRDHRINYQPRIITGNAAFESINRLKKISGTSADFIYFENDTGKIISSQCQGEVK
;
A
#
# COMPACT_ATOMS: atom_id res chain seq x y z
N MET A 1 -7.90 -38.11 35.15
CA MET A 1 -7.96 -36.97 36.09
C MET A 1 -7.58 -35.70 35.34
N ILE A 2 -8.48 -34.72 35.39
CA ILE A 2 -8.39 -33.32 34.96
C ILE A 2 -8.09 -33.08 33.47
N ALA A 3 -9.17 -33.09 32.68
CA ALA A 3 -9.29 -32.27 31.48
C ALA A 3 -9.24 -30.79 31.90
N ILE A 4 -8.26 -30.04 31.42
CA ILE A 4 -8.29 -28.58 31.50
C ILE A 4 -9.05 -28.09 30.28
N SER A 5 -10.29 -27.70 30.53
CA SER A 5 -11.19 -27.02 29.60
C SER A 5 -10.52 -25.79 28.98
N SER A 6 -10.56 -25.75 27.66
CA SER A 6 -10.39 -24.58 26.81
C SER A 6 -11.57 -23.64 26.98
N ASP A 7 -11.39 -22.51 27.68
CA ASP A 7 -12.19 -21.30 27.45
C ASP A 7 -11.58 -20.07 28.19
N LYS A 8 -10.45 -19.56 27.69
CA LYS A 8 -10.08 -18.17 27.98
C LYS A 8 -10.67 -17.29 26.88
N LYS A 9 -11.92 -16.84 27.08
CA LYS A 9 -12.44 -15.66 26.38
C LYS A 9 -11.37 -14.57 26.50
N GLN A 10 -10.82 -14.14 25.37
CA GLN A 10 -9.85 -13.05 25.32
C GLN A 10 -10.52 -11.83 25.97
N LYS A 11 -10.02 -11.39 27.13
CA LYS A 11 -10.63 -10.29 27.88
C LYS A 11 -10.66 -9.06 26.97
N GLN A 12 -11.84 -8.49 26.77
CA GLN A 12 -12.01 -7.30 25.94
C GLN A 12 -11.28 -6.11 26.60
N VAL A 13 -10.29 -5.55 25.91
CA VAL A 13 -9.53 -4.40 26.39
C VAL A 13 -10.38 -3.14 26.21
N LEU A 14 -10.55 -2.38 27.29
CA LEU A 14 -11.35 -1.15 27.29
C LEU A 14 -10.45 0.10 27.25
N GLY A 15 -10.99 1.19 26.71
CA GLY A 15 -10.33 2.49 26.68
C GLY A 15 -11.32 3.63 26.92
N GLN A 16 -10.87 4.69 27.59
CA GLN A 16 -11.67 5.89 27.83
C GLN A 16 -11.44 6.92 26.71
N VAL A 17 -12.51 7.36 26.05
CA VAL A 17 -12.48 8.26 24.88
C VAL A 17 -13.59 9.31 24.95
N TYR A 18 -13.55 10.30 24.06
CA TYR A 18 -14.66 11.22 23.81
C TYR A 18 -15.47 10.76 22.60
N LEU A 19 -16.79 10.69 22.74
CA LEU A 19 -17.70 10.42 21.63
C LEU A 19 -18.60 11.62 21.37
N TRP A 20 -18.83 11.91 20.10
CA TRP A 20 -19.87 12.84 19.66
C TRP A 20 -21.19 12.09 19.51
N THR A 21 -22.24 12.64 20.11
CA THR A 21 -23.62 12.20 19.91
C THR A 21 -24.37 13.33 19.19
N PRO A 22 -24.72 13.16 17.90
CA PRO A 22 -25.52 14.14 17.18
C PRO A 22 -26.88 14.36 17.85
N ASP A 23 -27.30 15.62 17.95
CA ASP A 23 -28.60 16.04 18.47
C ASP A 23 -28.91 17.44 17.93
N ALA A 24 -29.80 17.50 16.94
CA ALA A 24 -30.19 18.75 16.27
C ALA A 24 -30.97 19.72 17.19
N SER A 25 -31.45 19.26 18.34
CA SER A 25 -32.09 20.12 19.34
C SER A 25 -31.07 20.94 20.14
N LEU A 26 -29.83 20.47 20.22
CA LEU A 26 -28.76 21.15 20.94
C LEU A 26 -28.15 22.28 20.09
N PRO A 27 -27.70 23.40 20.72
CA PRO A 27 -27.10 24.52 19.99
C PRO A 27 -25.91 24.15 19.10
N LEU A 28 -25.18 23.09 19.45
CA LEU A 28 -24.02 22.58 18.73
C LEU A 28 -24.35 21.47 17.71
N GLY A 29 -25.63 21.10 17.55
CA GLY A 29 -26.02 19.96 16.72
C GLY A 29 -25.62 18.60 17.32
N GLY A 30 -25.25 18.57 18.60
CA GLY A 30 -24.88 17.38 19.36
C GLY A 30 -24.15 17.69 20.65
N SER A 31 -23.73 16.63 21.35
CA SER A 31 -22.97 16.72 22.60
C SER A 31 -21.77 15.78 22.58
N ILE A 32 -20.72 16.15 23.32
CA ILE A 32 -19.54 15.30 23.53
C ILE A 32 -19.71 14.63 24.88
N GLN A 33 -19.51 13.31 24.94
CA GLN A 33 -19.57 12.55 26.18
C GLN A 33 -18.31 11.73 26.37
N LYS A 34 -17.89 11.59 27.62
CA LYS A 34 -16.82 10.68 28.00
C LYS A 34 -17.41 9.27 28.06
N SER A 35 -16.82 8.34 27.32
CA SER A 35 -17.31 6.98 27.20
C SER A 35 -16.18 5.97 27.33
N ILE A 36 -16.49 4.81 27.90
CA ILE A 36 -15.60 3.65 27.90
C ILE A 36 -16.00 2.78 26.71
N VAL A 37 -15.05 2.50 25.83
CA VAL A 37 -15.26 1.75 24.59
C VAL A 37 -14.32 0.56 24.50
N SER A 38 -14.69 -0.43 23.70
CA SER A 38 -13.79 -1.51 23.33
C SER A 38 -12.67 -1.00 22.42
N LEU A 39 -11.43 -1.36 22.72
CA LEU A 39 -10.28 -1.17 21.82
C LEU A 39 -10.05 -2.44 20.99
N SER A 40 -11.06 -2.86 20.23
CA SER A 40 -11.06 -4.14 19.49
C SER A 40 -9.96 -4.27 18.43
N TRP A 41 -9.44 -3.14 17.94
CA TRP A 41 -8.35 -3.11 16.95
C TRP A 41 -6.95 -3.26 17.56
N LEU A 42 -6.83 -3.41 18.89
CA LEU A 42 -5.54 -3.58 19.54
C LEU A 42 -4.96 -4.95 19.19
N ASN A 43 -3.72 -4.99 18.68
CA ASN A 43 -3.06 -6.25 18.36
C ASN A 43 -2.78 -7.07 19.64
N GLY A 44 -3.23 -8.34 19.67
CA GLY A 44 -3.20 -9.22 20.85
C GLY A 44 -1.81 -9.70 21.35
N SER A 45 -0.72 -9.11 20.88
CA SER A 45 0.63 -9.31 21.43
C SER A 45 1.24 -7.94 21.74
N PHE A 46 1.10 -7.50 22.99
CA PHE A 46 1.88 -6.39 23.55
C PHE A 46 3.33 -6.88 23.68
N ASN A 47 4.05 -6.99 22.55
CA ASN A 47 5.48 -7.27 22.54
C ASN A 47 6.23 -5.97 22.77
N LEU A 48 7.22 -6.00 23.69
CA LEU A 48 8.38 -5.15 24.02
C LEU A 48 8.58 -3.72 23.45
N GLU A 49 7.87 -3.27 22.42
CA GLU A 49 7.89 -1.90 21.88
C GLU A 49 6.76 -0.97 22.42
N ASN A 50 5.87 -1.44 23.31
CA ASN A 50 4.97 -0.63 24.17
C ASN A 50 4.08 0.47 23.50
N HIS A 51 3.71 0.37 22.21
CA HIS A 51 2.84 1.35 21.53
C HIS A 51 1.37 0.87 21.37
N LEU A 52 0.40 1.79 21.43
CA LEU A 52 -0.98 1.52 20.97
C LEU A 52 -0.98 1.32 19.45
N SER A 53 -1.21 0.08 19.02
CA SER A 53 -0.93 -0.39 17.66
C SER A 53 -2.03 -1.32 17.13
N SER A 54 -2.44 -1.08 15.88
CA SER A 54 -3.42 -1.85 15.12
C SER A 54 -2.94 -2.12 13.69
N PRO A 55 -3.65 -2.93 12.87
CA PRO A 55 -3.33 -3.07 11.46
C PRO A 55 -3.32 -1.74 10.68
N TYR A 56 -4.12 -0.76 11.12
CA TYR A 56 -4.29 0.53 10.45
C TYR A 56 -3.30 1.60 10.90
N ALA A 57 -2.94 1.62 12.19
CA ALA A 57 -2.13 2.71 12.73
C ALA A 57 -1.21 2.31 13.90
N VAL A 58 -0.20 3.14 14.13
CA VAL A 58 0.62 3.17 15.35
C VAL A 58 0.55 4.57 15.94
N ILE A 59 0.18 4.66 17.22
CA ILE A 59 0.14 5.92 17.96
C ILE A 59 1.38 6.02 18.83
N LYS A 60 2.03 7.19 18.82
CA LYS A 60 3.20 7.51 19.62
C LYS A 60 2.99 8.81 20.39
N ASN A 61 3.54 8.88 21.59
CA ASN A 61 3.55 10.10 22.39
C ASN A 61 4.92 10.78 22.37
N ALA A 62 4.96 11.99 21.80
CA ALA A 62 6.16 12.84 21.80
C ALA A 62 6.21 13.82 22.98
N GLY A 63 5.31 13.67 23.95
CA GLY A 63 5.24 14.50 25.15
C GLY A 63 6.49 14.35 26.03
N THR A 64 6.93 15.46 26.61
CA THR A 64 8.06 15.52 27.54
C THR A 64 7.62 16.19 28.84
N ILE A 65 8.08 15.65 29.97
CA ILE A 65 7.88 16.18 31.32
C ILE A 65 9.23 16.59 31.91
N ASN A 66 9.23 17.62 32.74
CA ASN A 66 10.42 18.01 33.49
C ASN A 66 10.48 17.27 34.83
N LEU A 67 11.50 16.43 35.03
CA LEU A 67 11.75 15.70 36.26
C LEU A 67 13.06 16.14 36.92
N PRO A 68 13.14 16.16 38.26
CA PRO A 68 14.42 16.33 38.94
C PRO A 68 15.33 15.13 38.66
N ASP A 69 16.58 15.40 38.31
CA ASP A 69 17.64 14.41 38.18
C ASP A 69 17.96 13.84 39.57
N GLU A 70 17.97 12.51 39.68
CA GLU A 70 18.10 11.79 40.96
C GLU A 70 19.41 12.09 41.70
N HIS A 71 20.45 12.54 40.99
CA HIS A 71 21.79 12.75 41.54
C HIS A 71 22.10 14.24 41.76
N SER A 72 21.71 15.11 40.83
CA SER A 72 22.06 16.54 40.84
C SER A 72 20.94 17.46 41.31
N GLY A 73 19.69 16.95 41.43
CA GLY A 73 18.50 17.76 41.72
C GLY A 73 18.14 18.76 40.61
N SER A 74 18.88 18.76 39.50
CA SER A 74 18.66 19.64 38.35
C SER A 74 17.46 19.13 37.55
N ILE A 75 16.67 20.05 37.00
CA ILE A 75 15.48 19.68 36.23
C ILE A 75 15.89 19.28 34.81
N ILE A 76 15.61 18.03 34.42
CA ILE A 76 15.89 17.50 33.10
C ILE A 76 14.59 17.17 32.33
N PRO A 77 14.50 17.53 31.03
CA PRO A 77 13.42 17.07 30.17
C PRO A 77 13.48 15.56 29.98
N THR A 78 12.40 14.86 30.36
CA THR A 78 12.26 13.41 30.30
C THR A 78 11.07 13.04 29.40
N PRO A 79 11.22 12.09 28.46
CA PRO A 79 10.10 11.60 27.66
C PRO A 79 8.99 11.05 28.56
N LEU A 80 7.73 11.39 28.27
CA LEU A 80 6.59 10.85 29.02
C LEU A 80 6.39 9.34 28.79
N GLY A 81 6.77 8.87 27.60
CA GLY A 81 6.45 7.52 27.13
C GLY A 81 4.99 7.37 26.71
N ASP A 82 4.68 6.23 26.09
CA ASP A 82 3.33 5.92 25.64
C ASP A 82 2.44 5.43 26.79
N ALA A 83 1.13 5.55 26.61
CA ALA A 83 0.12 5.09 27.54
C ALA A 83 0.28 3.60 27.84
N GLN A 84 0.27 3.25 29.13
CA GLN A 84 0.34 1.87 29.61
C GLN A 84 -1.00 1.48 30.22
N PRO A 85 -1.47 0.23 30.05
CA PRO A 85 -2.72 -0.21 30.64
C PRO A 85 -2.65 -0.24 32.18
N ASP A 86 -3.80 -0.16 32.83
CA ASP A 86 -3.96 -0.41 34.25
C ASP A 86 -3.77 -1.89 34.62
N SER A 87 -3.87 -2.22 35.90
CA SER A 87 -3.74 -3.60 36.41
C SER A 87 -4.75 -4.58 35.83
N GLU A 88 -5.85 -4.09 35.25
CA GLU A 88 -6.87 -4.89 34.60
C GLU A 88 -6.64 -5.06 33.09
N GLY A 89 -5.62 -4.39 32.55
CA GLY A 89 -5.32 -4.38 31.12
C GLY A 89 -6.03 -3.27 30.33
N ASN A 90 -6.71 -2.33 30.99
CA ASN A 90 -7.51 -1.28 30.35
C ASN A 90 -6.77 0.06 30.28
N PHE A 91 -7.14 0.90 29.31
CA PHE A 91 -6.55 2.21 29.07
C PHE A 91 -7.51 3.32 29.52
N ILE A 92 -7.67 3.45 30.84
CA ILE A 92 -8.59 4.42 31.45
C ILE A 92 -7.79 5.61 32.00
N PHE A 93 -7.89 6.75 31.33
CA PHE A 93 -7.22 7.98 31.72
C PHE A 93 -8.20 9.14 31.78
N GLU A 94 -8.01 10.02 32.76
CA GLU A 94 -8.84 11.21 32.87
C GLU A 94 -8.39 12.29 31.87
N PRO A 95 -9.30 12.80 31.02
CA PRO A 95 -8.94 13.82 30.03
C PRO A 95 -8.49 15.14 30.69
N PHE A 96 -8.96 15.41 31.91
CA PHE A 96 -8.82 16.68 32.63
C PHE A 96 -9.01 17.90 31.69
N ASN A 97 -8.46 19.08 32.02
CA ASN A 97 -8.58 20.26 31.17
C ASN A 97 -7.64 20.23 29.94
N GLY A 98 -7.39 19.05 29.35
CA GLY A 98 -6.68 18.94 28.07
C GLY A 98 -5.16 19.11 28.10
N GLY A 99 -4.50 18.95 29.25
CA GLY A 99 -3.04 18.79 29.37
C GLY A 99 -2.19 19.94 28.81
N GLY A 100 -1.86 20.93 29.64
CA GLY A 100 -0.96 22.02 29.24
C GLY A 100 0.51 21.74 29.58
N ARG A 101 1.44 22.23 28.76
CA ARG A 101 2.85 22.55 29.09
C ARG A 101 3.58 21.67 30.14
N MET A 102 3.73 20.39 29.86
CA MET A 102 4.53 19.47 30.69
C MET A 102 6.02 19.89 30.83
N ASP A 103 6.53 20.68 29.88
CA ASP A 103 7.92 21.12 29.72
C ASP A 103 8.29 22.45 30.42
N LYS A 104 7.32 23.17 31.01
CA LYS A 104 7.56 24.42 31.77
C LYS A 104 7.09 24.38 33.21
N GLU A 105 6.51 23.27 33.64
CA GLU A 105 6.21 23.04 35.05
C GLU A 105 7.48 22.59 35.78
N ALA A 106 8.52 23.42 35.73
CA ALA A 106 9.56 23.36 36.73
C ALA A 106 8.90 23.72 38.08
N LEU A 107 8.74 22.72 38.95
CA LEU A 107 8.66 22.86 40.42
C LEU A 107 7.41 23.46 41.12
N VAL A 108 6.17 23.44 40.61
CA VAL A 108 5.08 24.12 41.38
C VAL A 108 3.96 23.24 41.96
N ASP A 109 3.58 22.08 41.39
CA ASP A 109 2.48 21.26 41.94
C ASP A 109 2.43 19.82 41.36
N GLU A 110 2.56 18.80 42.21
CA GLU A 110 2.48 17.37 41.82
C GLU A 110 1.12 17.01 41.21
N PHE A 111 0.05 17.64 41.70
CA PHE A 111 -1.31 17.39 41.22
C PHE A 111 -1.53 17.89 39.78
N ARG A 112 -0.93 19.02 39.41
CA ARG A 112 -0.96 19.53 38.02
C ARG A 112 -0.19 18.61 37.07
N ARG A 113 0.98 18.13 37.49
CA ARG A 113 1.76 17.15 36.72
C ARG A 113 0.94 15.89 36.44
N TYR A 114 0.31 15.32 37.47
CA TYR A 114 -0.57 14.16 37.34
C TYR A 114 -1.69 14.40 36.31
N LYS A 115 -2.38 15.55 36.39
CA LYS A 115 -3.44 15.91 35.43
C LYS A 115 -2.95 15.98 33.99
N ASN A 116 -1.76 16.56 33.77
CA ASN A 116 -1.19 16.69 32.44
C ASN A 116 -0.79 15.33 31.84
N ILE A 117 -0.24 14.43 32.64
CA ILE A 117 0.09 13.05 32.23
C ILE A 117 -1.17 12.28 31.84
N GLN A 118 -2.21 12.35 32.69
CA GLN A 118 -3.49 11.69 32.44
C GLN A 118 -4.15 12.20 31.16
N ALA A 119 -4.18 13.52 30.96
CA ALA A 119 -4.70 14.14 29.74
C ALA A 119 -3.92 13.71 28.48
N ALA A 120 -2.59 13.64 28.55
CA ALA A 120 -1.76 13.24 27.43
C ALA A 120 -2.04 11.77 27.03
N ARG A 121 -2.12 10.86 28.01
CA ARG A 121 -2.42 9.44 27.78
C ARG A 121 -3.86 9.21 27.31
N PHE A 122 -4.82 9.97 27.84
CA PHE A 122 -6.19 9.98 27.29
C PHE A 122 -6.17 10.37 25.80
N GLY A 123 -5.37 11.37 25.41
CA GLY A 123 -5.23 11.79 24.02
C GLY A 123 -4.70 10.70 23.10
N GLU A 124 -3.74 9.89 23.54
CA GLU A 124 -3.28 8.71 22.79
C GLU A 124 -4.42 7.73 22.53
N VAL A 125 -5.16 7.35 23.58
CA VAL A 125 -6.24 6.35 23.51
C VAL A 125 -7.39 6.86 22.64
N ASN A 126 -7.77 8.12 22.82
CA ASN A 126 -8.78 8.79 22.01
C ASN A 126 -8.39 8.82 20.52
N THR A 127 -7.13 9.17 20.24
CA THR A 127 -6.59 9.16 18.87
C THR A 127 -6.57 7.77 18.28
N PHE A 128 -6.12 6.76 19.04
CA PHE A 128 -6.14 5.37 18.61
C PHE A 128 -7.54 4.94 18.17
N TYR A 129 -8.55 5.19 19.01
CA TYR A 129 -9.93 4.81 18.70
C TYR A 129 -10.44 5.50 17.43
N HIS A 130 -10.34 6.83 17.34
CA HIS A 130 -10.88 7.56 16.20
C HIS A 130 -10.17 7.26 14.89
N ILE A 131 -8.83 7.15 14.89
CA ILE A 131 -8.07 6.79 13.69
C ILE A 131 -8.47 5.41 13.19
N ASN A 132 -8.59 4.42 14.08
CA ASN A 132 -9.02 3.08 13.69
C ASN A 132 -10.46 3.04 13.17
N LYS A 133 -11.35 3.82 13.78
CA LYS A 133 -12.75 3.92 13.35
C LYS A 133 -12.86 4.41 11.90
N ILE A 134 -12.20 5.52 11.55
CA ILE A 134 -12.22 6.02 10.16
C ILE A 134 -11.43 5.11 9.22
N ALA A 135 -10.29 4.56 9.66
CA ALA A 135 -9.47 3.70 8.83
C ALA A 135 -10.19 2.43 8.40
N SER A 136 -10.85 1.75 9.35
CA SER A 136 -11.70 0.58 9.08
C SER A 136 -12.81 0.92 8.09
N TYR A 137 -13.49 2.05 8.27
CA TYR A 137 -14.58 2.47 7.38
C TYR A 137 -14.10 2.72 5.95
N ILE A 138 -12.97 3.42 5.79
CA ILE A 138 -12.36 3.67 4.48
C ILE A 138 -11.85 2.38 3.85
N ASP A 139 -11.26 1.47 4.64
CA ASP A 139 -10.78 0.17 4.17
C ASP A 139 -11.92 -0.68 3.59
N GLU A 140 -13.08 -0.70 4.26
CA GLU A 140 -14.28 -1.35 3.74
C GLU A 140 -14.76 -0.75 2.41
N LEU A 141 -14.76 0.59 2.29
CA LEU A 141 -15.11 1.27 1.03
C LEU A 141 -14.13 0.94 -0.09
N LEU A 142 -12.82 0.94 0.20
CA LEU A 142 -11.78 0.58 -0.77
C LEU A 142 -11.93 -0.86 -1.23
N ASN A 143 -12.17 -1.78 -0.30
CA ASN A 143 -12.38 -3.18 -0.61
C ASN A 143 -13.62 -3.37 -1.52
N GLU A 144 -14.72 -2.67 -1.23
CA GLU A 144 -15.93 -2.66 -2.05
C GLU A 144 -15.67 -2.12 -3.48
N LEU A 145 -14.77 -1.14 -3.61
CA LEU A 145 -14.34 -0.61 -4.91
C LEU A 145 -13.28 -1.48 -5.61
N GLY A 146 -12.85 -2.60 -5.01
CA GLY A 146 -11.82 -3.50 -5.56
C GLY A 146 -10.39 -2.93 -5.47
N GLU A 147 -10.15 -2.04 -4.51
CA GLU A 147 -8.92 -1.28 -4.33
C GLU A 147 -8.15 -1.77 -3.09
N ARG A 148 -6.84 -1.45 -3.02
CA ARG A 148 -5.99 -1.88 -1.91
C ARG A 148 -6.22 -1.01 -0.66
N PRO A 149 -6.01 -1.56 0.55
CA PRO A 149 -5.99 -0.78 1.79
C PRO A 149 -4.97 0.36 1.71
N LEU A 150 -5.23 1.45 2.42
CA LEU A 150 -4.26 2.52 2.59
C LEU A 150 -3.06 2.02 3.42
N PRO A 151 -1.85 2.58 3.22
CA PRO A 151 -0.69 2.24 4.03
C PRO A 151 -0.91 2.53 5.52
N ARG A 152 -0.33 1.70 6.38
CA ARG A 152 -0.40 1.86 7.83
C ARG A 152 0.13 3.23 8.27
N LEU A 153 -0.68 3.97 9.02
CA LEU A 153 -0.40 5.34 9.41
C LEU A 153 0.38 5.43 10.73
N LYS A 154 1.33 6.36 10.82
CA LYS A 154 1.91 6.77 12.11
C LYS A 154 1.27 8.06 12.58
N VAL A 155 0.90 8.11 13.85
CA VAL A 155 0.32 9.29 14.47
C VAL A 155 1.12 9.65 15.71
N VAL A 156 1.56 10.90 15.78
CA VAL A 156 2.36 11.44 16.89
C VAL A 156 1.49 12.42 17.66
N VAL A 157 1.09 12.06 18.87
CA VAL A 157 0.39 12.97 19.78
C VAL A 157 1.39 13.76 20.63
N ASN A 158 0.98 14.93 21.11
CA ASN A 158 1.84 15.88 21.82
C ASN A 158 3.09 16.27 21.01
N ALA A 159 2.96 16.32 19.68
CA ALA A 159 4.04 16.64 18.76
C ALA A 159 4.51 18.11 18.89
N HIS A 160 5.78 18.35 18.55
CA HIS A 160 6.41 19.68 18.55
C HIS A 160 6.27 20.44 19.89
N PRO A 161 6.76 19.86 21.00
CA PRO A 161 6.80 20.55 22.29
C PRO A 161 7.74 21.77 22.22
N ALA A 162 7.45 22.81 23.01
CA ALA A 162 8.19 24.07 22.97
C ALA A 162 9.51 24.01 23.79
N ILE A 163 10.44 23.13 23.38
CA ILE A 163 11.67 22.82 24.14
C ILE A 163 12.86 23.71 23.72
N TYR A 164 13.68 24.09 24.71
CA TYR A 164 15.05 24.56 24.49
C TYR A 164 16.00 23.36 24.54
N THR A 165 16.60 22.97 23.41
CA THR A 165 17.64 21.93 23.41
C THR A 165 18.94 22.45 24.05
N GLN A 166 19.79 21.56 24.59
CA GLN A 166 21.09 21.92 25.20
C GLN A 166 22.00 22.75 24.28
N ASN A 167 21.77 22.72 22.96
CA ASN A 167 22.53 23.47 21.95
C ASN A 167 21.81 24.76 21.48
N GLY A 168 20.77 25.22 22.18
CA GLY A 168 20.02 26.43 21.83
C GLY A 168 19.07 26.32 20.62
N LYS A 169 18.94 25.13 20.00
CA LYS A 169 17.93 24.88 18.95
C LYS A 169 16.54 24.73 19.60
N ARG A 170 15.53 25.29 18.94
CA ARG A 170 14.15 25.43 19.41
C ARG A 170 13.23 24.46 18.66
N ASP A 171 12.48 23.61 19.38
CA ASP A 171 11.37 22.84 18.82
C ASP A 171 10.05 23.59 19.14
N GLY A 172 9.11 23.68 18.18
CA GLY A 172 7.88 24.50 18.24
C GLY A 172 7.75 25.62 17.19
N CYS A 173 6.56 26.21 17.05
CA CYS A 173 6.25 27.25 16.05
C CYS A 173 6.76 28.64 16.48
N ARG A 174 7.34 29.41 15.55
CA ARG A 174 7.80 30.79 15.84
C ARG A 174 6.60 31.75 15.89
N GLY A 175 6.38 32.42 17.02
CA GLY A 175 5.32 33.41 17.14
C GLY A 175 5.60 34.66 16.30
N LEU A 176 4.77 34.90 15.27
CA LEU A 176 4.93 35.96 14.25
C LEU A 176 5.17 37.38 14.81
N LYS A 177 4.72 37.69 16.03
CA LYS A 177 4.81 39.03 16.64
C LYS A 177 5.81 39.16 17.80
N SER A 178 6.30 38.05 18.38
CA SER A 178 7.04 38.10 19.67
C SER A 178 8.42 37.46 19.65
N GLY A 179 8.81 36.78 18.56
CA GLY A 179 10.08 36.04 18.48
C GLY A 179 10.18 34.83 19.44
N LYS A 180 9.13 34.57 20.23
CA LYS A 180 9.00 33.44 21.16
C LYS A 180 8.56 32.17 20.42
N CYS A 181 9.06 31.03 20.85
CA CYS A 181 8.63 29.73 20.36
C CYS A 181 7.36 29.29 21.12
N LEU A 182 6.30 28.95 20.38
CA LEU A 182 5.00 28.51 20.89
C LEU A 182 4.78 27.04 20.53
N PRO A 183 4.18 26.23 21.41
CA PRO A 183 3.86 24.85 21.08
C PRO A 183 2.81 24.81 19.95
N PHE A 184 2.85 23.74 19.16
CA PHE A 184 1.90 23.51 18.09
C PHE A 184 0.49 23.28 18.66
N GLN A 185 -0.54 23.89 18.05
CA GLN A 185 -1.91 23.95 18.61
C GLN A 185 -2.94 23.15 17.81
N GLY A 186 -2.57 22.54 16.68
CA GLY A 186 -3.49 21.90 15.75
C GLY A 186 -3.11 20.45 15.41
N GLY A 187 -3.75 19.93 14.38
CA GLY A 187 -3.32 18.75 13.66
C GLY A 187 -2.59 19.13 12.38
N HIS A 188 -1.73 18.26 11.87
CA HIS A 188 -1.23 18.35 10.50
C HIS A 188 -0.78 16.97 10.01
N TYR A 189 -1.31 16.53 8.87
CA TYR A 189 -0.77 15.46 8.04
C TYR A 189 0.48 15.90 7.28
N ARG A 190 1.61 15.22 7.50
CA ARG A 190 2.91 15.60 6.93
C ARG A 190 3.54 14.48 6.13
N SER A 191 4.35 14.87 5.16
CA SER A 191 5.23 14.00 4.37
C SER A 191 6.67 14.53 4.42
N SER A 192 7.63 13.64 4.16
CA SER A 192 9.06 13.99 4.11
C SER A 192 9.31 15.11 3.07
N SER A 193 9.70 16.32 3.49
CA SER A 193 9.93 17.44 2.56
C SER A 193 11.13 18.30 2.97
N ARG A 194 11.81 18.91 1.99
CA ARG A 194 12.98 19.81 2.20
C ARG A 194 12.61 21.20 2.71
N ASN A 195 11.41 21.68 2.41
CA ASN A 195 11.00 23.07 2.61
C ASN A 195 9.86 23.11 3.63
N LEU A 196 10.21 23.31 4.90
CA LEU A 196 9.26 23.61 5.96
C LEU A 196 9.72 24.93 6.60
N PRO A 197 9.01 26.04 6.36
CA PRO A 197 9.42 27.35 6.90
C PRO A 197 9.27 27.44 8.42
N ASP A 198 8.34 26.68 9.03
CA ASP A 198 7.78 27.06 10.34
C ASP A 198 7.97 26.04 11.48
N THR A 199 8.44 24.81 11.23
CA THR A 199 8.73 23.81 12.28
C THR A 199 9.79 22.80 11.84
N PRO A 200 11.00 22.80 12.43
CA PRO A 200 12.08 21.87 12.09
C PRO A 200 11.75 20.44 12.56
N GLU A 201 12.13 19.44 11.77
CA GLU A 201 11.97 18.02 12.10
C GLU A 201 13.29 17.43 12.58
N PHE A 202 13.28 16.81 13.76
CA PHE A 202 14.46 16.16 14.35
C PHE A 202 14.52 14.66 14.01
N HIS A 203 13.40 14.07 13.57
CA HIS A 203 13.30 12.67 13.20
C HIS A 203 12.84 12.49 11.74
N PRO A 204 13.26 11.40 11.06
CA PRO A 204 12.78 11.11 9.71
C PRO A 204 11.28 10.80 9.68
N ILE A 205 10.50 11.63 8.97
CA ILE A 205 9.07 11.39 8.70
C ILE A 205 8.90 10.16 7.79
N SER A 206 7.93 9.31 8.10
CA SER A 206 7.48 8.19 7.27
C SER A 206 7.28 8.58 5.80
N PRO A 207 7.74 7.76 4.83
CA PRO A 207 7.47 7.99 3.42
C PRO A 207 5.97 7.93 3.08
N ASP A 208 5.17 7.22 3.88
CA ASP A 208 3.70 7.10 3.75
C ASP A 208 2.93 8.24 4.44
N GLY A 209 3.67 9.16 5.06
CA GLY A 209 3.17 10.30 5.82
C GLY A 209 2.78 9.97 7.26
N GLU A 210 2.63 11.03 8.06
CA GLU A 210 2.36 10.96 9.50
C GLU A 210 1.34 12.04 9.89
N ILE A 211 0.52 11.80 10.92
CA ILE A 211 -0.32 12.84 11.53
C ILE A 211 0.36 13.33 12.81
N HIS A 212 0.59 14.63 12.93
CA HIS A 212 1.11 15.25 14.14
C HIS A 212 0.00 16.05 14.83
N LEU A 213 -0.22 15.77 16.11
CA LEU A 213 -1.24 16.42 16.95
C LEU A 213 -0.54 17.16 18.08
N GLY A 214 -0.66 18.49 18.09
CA GLY A 214 0.04 19.36 19.02
C GLY A 214 -0.62 19.44 20.42
N PRO A 215 0.16 19.79 21.46
CA PRO A 215 -0.31 19.85 22.85
C PRO A 215 -1.09 21.12 23.23
N GLY A 216 -1.13 22.19 22.41
CA GLY A 216 -1.91 23.42 22.68
C GLY A 216 -1.23 24.51 23.55
N TRP A 217 -1.81 25.73 23.65
CA TRP A 217 -1.30 26.88 24.43
C TRP A 217 -2.38 27.85 24.97
N ARG A 218 -2.09 28.50 26.12
CA ARG A 218 -2.90 29.56 26.81
C ARG A 218 -4.38 29.24 26.96
N LEU A 219 -4.59 28.21 27.78
CA LEU A 219 -5.87 27.66 28.17
C LEU A 219 -6.81 28.65 28.91
N THR A 220 -6.24 29.63 29.62
CA THR A 220 -6.98 30.47 30.58
C THR A 220 -7.76 31.64 29.98
N GLU A 221 -7.41 32.13 28.78
CA GLU A 221 -7.98 33.40 28.25
C GLU A 221 -9.20 33.20 27.31
N PHE A 222 -9.28 32.12 26.50
CA PHE A 222 -10.21 32.07 25.34
C PHE A 222 -10.92 30.71 25.03
N GLY A 223 -11.27 29.90 26.02
CA GLY A 223 -11.89 28.56 25.92
C GLY A 223 -13.05 28.31 24.94
N ALA A 224 -13.15 27.09 24.41
CA ALA A 224 -14.36 26.44 23.90
C ALA A 224 -14.33 24.88 23.95
N LEU A 225 -14.79 24.30 25.07
CA LEU A 225 -15.76 23.20 25.05
C LEU A 225 -17.05 23.82 25.61
N PRO A 226 -18.15 23.95 24.84
CA PRO A 226 -19.14 24.95 25.21
C PRO A 226 -20.01 24.61 26.43
N GLU A 227 -20.17 23.36 26.87
CA GLU A 227 -21.13 23.05 27.96
C GLU A 227 -20.67 22.05 29.03
N PHE A 228 -19.72 21.14 28.76
CA PHE A 228 -19.34 20.12 29.75
C PHE A 228 -18.55 20.66 30.95
N ALA A 229 -17.86 21.78 30.80
CA ALA A 229 -16.87 22.22 31.78
C ALA A 229 -17.35 23.31 32.74
N LYS A 230 -18.51 23.95 32.52
CA LYS A 230 -18.93 25.20 33.20
C LYS A 230 -17.82 26.28 33.26
N CYS A 231 -16.75 26.15 32.46
CA CYS A 231 -15.55 26.99 32.42
C CYS A 231 -14.86 26.93 31.05
N LYS A 232 -13.97 27.89 30.77
CA LYS A 232 -13.25 28.09 29.49
C LYS A 232 -12.22 26.95 29.27
N TYR A 233 -12.45 26.10 28.27
CA TYR A 233 -11.63 24.92 27.98
C TYR A 233 -11.08 24.94 26.53
N ARG A 234 -9.79 24.67 26.24
CA ARG A 234 -9.31 24.37 24.87
C ARG A 234 -8.52 23.06 24.87
N CYS A 235 -8.94 22.09 24.05
CA CYS A 235 -8.35 20.74 23.97
C CYS A 235 -6.92 20.71 23.43
N ASN A 236 -6.17 19.69 23.86
CA ASN A 236 -5.14 19.02 23.07
C ASN A 236 -5.73 18.52 21.74
N ALA A 237 -5.04 18.68 20.61
CA ALA A 237 -5.57 18.27 19.30
C ALA A 237 -5.95 16.77 19.25
N SER A 238 -5.27 15.94 20.05
CA SER A 238 -5.56 14.51 20.21
C SER A 238 -6.88 14.19 20.94
N HIS A 239 -7.53 15.17 21.56
CA HIS A 239 -8.84 15.01 22.20
C HIS A 239 -9.99 15.35 21.25
N ASN A 240 -9.68 15.84 20.05
CA ASN A 240 -10.66 16.41 19.14
C ASN A 240 -10.86 15.51 17.92
N ALA A 241 -11.97 14.78 17.88
CA ALA A 241 -12.28 13.86 16.79
C ALA A 241 -12.38 14.58 15.42
N GLY A 242 -12.88 15.83 15.39
CA GLY A 242 -12.95 16.64 14.18
C GLY A 242 -11.58 16.89 13.54
N ILE A 243 -10.57 17.26 14.34
CA ILE A 243 -9.17 17.36 13.84
C ILE A 243 -8.67 15.99 13.40
N ILE A 244 -8.85 14.96 14.24
CA ILE A 244 -8.29 13.63 13.96
C ILE A 244 -8.80 13.10 12.61
N TYR A 245 -10.11 13.19 12.37
CA TYR A 245 -10.70 12.76 11.11
C TYR A 245 -10.31 13.65 9.92
N HIS A 246 -10.21 14.97 10.13
CA HIS A 246 -9.76 15.88 9.08
C HIS A 246 -8.33 15.54 8.63
N GLU A 247 -7.40 15.34 9.56
CA GLU A 247 -6.03 14.98 9.21
C GLU A 247 -5.93 13.58 8.58
N TYR A 248 -6.82 12.65 8.95
CA TYR A 248 -6.93 11.36 8.25
C TYR A 248 -7.53 11.52 6.84
N GLY A 249 -8.43 12.47 6.62
CA GLY A 249 -8.93 12.82 5.29
C GLY A 249 -7.82 13.26 4.32
N HIS A 250 -6.79 13.92 4.84
CA HIS A 250 -5.57 14.16 4.07
C HIS A 250 -4.84 12.87 3.74
N HIS A 251 -4.72 11.92 4.66
CA HIS A 251 -4.14 10.60 4.37
C HIS A 251 -4.91 9.88 3.25
N VAL A 252 -6.25 9.92 3.28
CA VAL A 252 -7.10 9.36 2.21
C VAL A 252 -6.80 10.03 0.87
N THR A 253 -6.92 11.36 0.82
CA THR A 253 -6.68 12.15 -0.40
C THR A 253 -5.27 11.93 -0.92
N ARG A 254 -4.33 11.82 0.00
CA ARG A 254 -2.92 11.62 -0.31
C ARG A 254 -2.71 10.27 -0.98
N HIS A 255 -3.24 9.18 -0.45
CA HIS A 255 -3.02 7.83 -0.99
C HIS A 255 -3.97 7.42 -2.13
N THR A 256 -4.93 8.26 -2.47
CA THR A 256 -5.83 8.07 -3.63
C THR A 256 -5.53 9.03 -4.77
N ALA A 257 -5.59 10.34 -4.52
CA ALA A 257 -5.46 11.39 -5.55
C ALA A 257 -4.05 12.00 -5.67
N ASP A 258 -3.23 12.04 -4.61
CA ASP A 258 -1.93 12.78 -4.58
C ASP A 258 -0.69 11.90 -4.81
N PHE A 259 -0.62 10.71 -4.23
CA PHE A 259 0.61 9.90 -4.19
C PHE A 259 1.01 9.36 -5.57
N MET A 260 0.09 9.37 -6.55
CA MET A 260 0.43 9.09 -7.95
C MET A 260 1.32 10.17 -8.59
N ALA A 261 1.35 11.40 -8.05
CA ALA A 261 2.31 12.44 -8.46
C ALA A 261 3.61 12.41 -7.64
N ASN A 262 3.50 12.03 -6.37
CA ASN A 262 4.59 12.07 -5.41
C ASN A 262 5.50 10.83 -5.44
N ARG A 263 5.05 9.72 -6.03
CA ARG A 263 5.92 8.59 -6.46
C ARG A 263 7.04 9.00 -7.42
N PHE A 264 6.92 10.17 -8.07
CA PHE A 264 7.96 10.73 -8.93
C PHE A 264 9.03 11.51 -8.14
N ARG A 265 8.78 11.81 -6.86
CA ARG A 265 9.69 12.56 -6.00
C ARG A 265 10.41 11.61 -5.05
N ALA A 266 11.71 11.83 -4.85
CA ALA A 266 12.41 11.16 -3.75
C ALA A 266 11.72 11.52 -2.42
N PRO A 267 11.72 10.63 -1.40
CA PRO A 267 11.07 10.89 -0.13
C PRO A 267 11.37 12.28 0.44
N HIS A 268 12.60 12.76 0.39
CA HIS A 268 12.94 14.11 0.88
C HIS A 268 12.43 15.29 0.03
N ARG A 269 11.80 15.07 -1.14
CA ARG A 269 11.28 16.11 -2.04
C ARG A 269 9.75 16.16 -2.09
N GLN A 270 9.05 15.50 -1.16
CA GLN A 270 7.59 15.60 -1.14
C GLN A 270 7.12 17.03 -0.86
N SER A 271 5.84 17.29 -1.14
CA SER A 271 5.17 18.57 -0.87
C SER A 271 4.16 18.38 0.24
N ASN A 272 4.19 19.28 1.22
CA ASN A 272 3.15 19.42 2.26
C ASN A 272 2.12 20.52 1.92
N GLN A 273 2.19 21.13 0.73
CA GLN A 273 1.14 22.05 0.27
C GLN A 273 -0.17 21.30 0.04
N LYS A 274 -1.24 21.79 0.65
CA LYS A 274 -2.62 21.30 0.54
C LYS A 274 -3.38 22.21 -0.42
N SER A 275 -4.23 21.65 -1.28
CA SER A 275 -5.13 22.44 -2.14
C SER A 275 -6.48 22.67 -1.47
N ASP A 276 -7.25 23.63 -1.97
CA ASP A 276 -8.64 23.89 -1.55
C ASP A 276 -9.51 22.62 -1.61
N LEU A 277 -9.28 21.77 -2.62
CA LEU A 277 -10.00 20.50 -2.78
C LEU A 277 -9.56 19.47 -1.72
N ASP A 278 -8.28 19.43 -1.36
CA ASP A 278 -7.78 18.52 -0.32
C ASP A 278 -8.38 18.88 1.05
N GLU A 279 -8.50 20.17 1.35
CA GLU A 279 -9.19 20.67 2.56
C GLU A 279 -10.68 20.33 2.53
N ALA A 280 -11.34 20.52 1.40
CA ALA A 280 -12.76 20.19 1.22
C ALA A 280 -13.08 18.72 1.51
N ILE A 281 -12.29 17.81 0.94
CA ILE A 281 -12.45 16.36 1.12
C ILE A 281 -12.14 15.94 2.55
N SER A 282 -11.17 16.59 3.18
CA SER A 282 -10.81 16.32 4.58
C SER A 282 -11.91 16.77 5.54
N ASP A 283 -12.49 17.95 5.30
CA ASP A 283 -13.66 18.44 6.02
C ASP A 283 -14.89 17.54 5.79
N TYR A 284 -15.09 17.02 4.56
CA TYR A 284 -16.16 16.06 4.24
C TYR A 284 -16.04 14.75 5.05
N TRP A 285 -14.85 14.15 5.11
CA TRP A 285 -14.65 12.93 5.89
C TRP A 285 -14.82 13.17 7.40
N ALA A 286 -14.35 14.30 7.90
CA ALA A 286 -14.59 14.69 9.29
C ALA A 286 -16.08 14.85 9.59
N ALA A 287 -16.83 15.52 8.73
CA ALA A 287 -18.27 15.70 8.88
C ALA A 287 -19.02 14.35 8.80
N THR A 288 -18.59 13.46 7.90
CA THR A 288 -19.16 12.11 7.73
C THR A 288 -18.97 11.26 8.98
N MET A 289 -17.76 11.26 9.55
CA MET A 289 -17.47 10.45 10.74
C MET A 289 -18.09 11.03 12.03
N LEU A 290 -18.37 12.33 12.06
CA LEU A 290 -19.13 12.99 13.13
C LEU A 290 -20.63 12.97 12.89
N ASP A 291 -21.08 12.57 11.71
CA ASP A 291 -22.44 12.73 11.19
C ASP A 291 -23.00 14.14 11.45
N CYS A 292 -22.17 15.15 11.19
CA CYS A 292 -22.48 16.54 11.47
C CYS A 292 -21.67 17.47 10.54
N PRO A 293 -22.31 18.47 9.87
CA PRO A 293 -21.59 19.40 8.99
C PRO A 293 -20.68 20.38 9.74
N HIS A 294 -20.86 20.48 11.05
CA HIS A 294 -20.18 21.47 11.89
C HIS A 294 -18.93 20.87 12.53
N ILE A 295 -17.94 20.49 11.73
CA ILE A 295 -16.69 19.85 12.20
C ILE A 295 -15.94 20.66 13.28
N TRP A 296 -16.26 21.96 13.40
CA TRP A 296 -15.73 22.88 14.42
C TRP A 296 -16.50 22.91 15.75
N THR A 297 -17.56 22.13 15.93
CA THR A 297 -18.33 22.07 17.19
C THR A 297 -17.52 21.58 18.38
N TRP A 298 -16.42 20.86 18.11
CA TRP A 298 -15.43 20.46 19.10
C TRP A 298 -14.44 21.58 19.49
N HIS A 299 -14.50 22.74 18.82
CA HIS A 299 -13.50 23.82 18.93
C HIS A 299 -14.05 25.16 19.38
N ARG A 300 -15.28 25.49 19.00
CA ARG A 300 -15.91 26.80 19.21
C ARG A 300 -17.42 26.64 19.35
N LYS A 301 -18.04 27.60 20.05
CA LYS A 301 -19.49 27.70 20.11
C LYS A 301 -20.03 27.83 18.69
N HIS A 302 -20.93 26.93 18.34
CA HIS A 302 -21.76 26.99 17.15
C HIS A 302 -23.16 27.40 17.62
N THR A 303 -23.81 28.33 16.95
CA THR A 303 -25.23 28.61 17.20
C THR A 303 -25.93 28.78 15.87
N ARG A 304 -27.26 28.66 15.86
CA ARG A 304 -28.08 28.98 14.68
C ARG A 304 -27.80 30.38 14.11
N ASN A 305 -27.28 31.30 14.92
CA ASN A 305 -26.97 32.68 14.54
C ASN A 305 -25.49 32.91 14.19
N GLU A 306 -24.60 31.95 14.46
CA GLU A 306 -23.15 32.08 14.24
C GLU A 306 -22.58 30.75 13.72
N ILE A 307 -22.80 30.50 12.42
CA ILE A 307 -22.28 29.31 11.73
C ILE A 307 -20.79 29.54 11.44
N HIS A 308 -19.94 28.65 11.95
CA HIS A 308 -18.50 28.74 11.72
C HIS A 308 -18.18 28.76 10.21
N PRO A 309 -17.24 29.59 9.72
CA PRO A 309 -16.97 29.73 8.28
C PRO A 309 -16.47 28.47 7.55
N ARG A 310 -16.05 27.42 8.29
CA ARG A 310 -15.66 26.08 7.80
C ARG A 310 -16.74 25.01 7.99
N SER A 311 -17.94 25.40 8.43
CA SER A 311 -19.07 24.49 8.49
C SER A 311 -19.50 24.10 7.08
N LEU A 312 -19.75 22.81 6.83
CA LEU A 312 -20.26 22.36 5.53
C LEU A 312 -21.73 22.74 5.30
N ALA A 313 -22.45 23.16 6.34
CA ALA A 313 -23.76 23.81 6.22
C ALA A 313 -23.69 25.30 5.88
N SER A 314 -22.49 25.85 5.63
CA SER A 314 -22.33 27.25 5.23
C SER A 314 -23.07 27.52 3.91
N ILE A 315 -23.60 28.72 3.72
CA ILE A 315 -24.22 29.17 2.46
C ILE A 315 -23.21 29.70 1.44
N LYS A 316 -21.91 29.59 1.71
CA LYS A 316 -20.86 30.08 0.81
C LYS A 316 -20.96 29.43 -0.56
N THR A 317 -20.69 30.24 -1.57
CA THR A 317 -20.64 29.86 -2.98
C THR A 317 -19.33 30.41 -3.58
N MET A 318 -19.10 30.17 -4.88
CA MET A 318 -17.97 30.73 -5.62
C MET A 318 -17.86 32.26 -5.57
N THR A 319 -18.90 33.01 -5.16
CA THR A 319 -18.79 34.47 -4.93
C THR A 319 -17.90 34.83 -3.74
N ALA A 320 -17.71 33.89 -2.80
CA ALA A 320 -16.85 34.03 -1.64
C ALA A 320 -15.44 33.44 -1.85
N PHE A 321 -15.14 32.93 -3.05
CA PHE A 321 -13.85 32.32 -3.37
C PHE A 321 -12.75 33.39 -3.47
N ASP A 322 -11.69 33.27 -2.68
CA ASP A 322 -10.52 34.14 -2.76
C ASP A 322 -9.48 33.55 -3.72
N SER A 323 -9.17 34.29 -4.78
CA SER A 323 -8.17 33.90 -5.79
C SER A 323 -6.77 34.45 -5.53
N GLY A 324 -6.58 35.18 -4.42
CA GLY A 324 -5.31 35.75 -4.00
C GLY A 324 -4.25 34.68 -3.67
N SER A 325 -2.98 35.05 -3.83
CA SER A 325 -1.85 34.15 -3.53
C SER A 325 -1.70 33.80 -2.03
N ASN A 326 -2.38 34.52 -1.15
CA ASN A 326 -2.44 34.31 0.29
C ASN A 326 -3.81 33.79 0.77
N ALA A 327 -4.69 33.35 -0.15
CA ALA A 327 -6.00 32.81 0.18
C ALA A 327 -5.87 31.62 1.15
N ASP A 328 -6.82 31.50 2.08
CA ASP A 328 -6.88 30.37 3.01
C ASP A 328 -7.55 29.17 2.33
N PRO A 329 -6.80 28.09 2.04
CA PRO A 329 -7.34 26.92 1.36
C PRO A 329 -8.51 26.27 2.11
N HIS A 330 -8.55 26.39 3.45
CA HIS A 330 -9.64 25.84 4.24
C HIS A 330 -10.97 26.59 3.96
N LEU A 331 -10.91 27.91 3.85
CA LEU A 331 -12.10 28.74 3.60
C LEU A 331 -12.61 28.58 2.17
N ASN A 332 -11.70 28.49 1.19
CA ASN A 332 -12.06 28.18 -0.18
C ASN A 332 -12.63 26.76 -0.29
N GLY A 333 -11.96 25.76 0.29
CA GLY A 333 -12.36 24.36 0.27
C GLY A 333 -13.75 24.09 0.83
N THR A 334 -14.18 24.90 1.82
CA THR A 334 -15.53 24.82 2.39
C THR A 334 -16.63 24.91 1.33
N ILE A 335 -16.44 25.65 0.24
CA ILE A 335 -17.43 25.77 -0.85
C ILE A 335 -17.69 24.40 -1.51
N TYR A 336 -16.61 23.66 -1.79
CA TYR A 336 -16.71 22.33 -2.39
C TYR A 336 -17.17 21.28 -1.38
N GLY A 337 -16.68 21.34 -0.14
CA GLY A 337 -17.10 20.45 0.93
C GLY A 337 -18.60 20.59 1.25
N ALA A 338 -19.12 21.82 1.20
CA ALA A 338 -20.54 22.09 1.36
C ALA A 338 -21.37 21.48 0.22
N ALA A 339 -20.90 21.55 -1.03
CA ALA A 339 -21.56 20.88 -2.16
C ALA A 339 -21.61 19.35 -1.98
N LEU A 340 -20.54 18.74 -1.49
CA LEU A 340 -20.52 17.31 -1.15
C LEU A 340 -21.49 16.98 -0.03
N TRP A 341 -21.57 17.83 0.99
CA TRP A 341 -22.50 17.63 2.10
C TRP A 341 -23.96 17.75 1.66
N ASP A 342 -24.30 18.74 0.82
CA ASP A 342 -25.63 18.87 0.22
C ASP A 342 -25.99 17.60 -0.56
N MET A 343 -25.07 17.10 -1.39
CA MET A 343 -25.26 15.87 -2.15
C MET A 343 -25.44 14.66 -1.23
N ARG A 344 -24.69 14.56 -0.12
CA ARG A 344 -24.86 13.49 0.86
C ARG A 344 -26.26 13.52 1.49
N ASN A 345 -26.79 14.71 1.82
CA ASN A 345 -28.14 14.83 2.38
C ASN A 345 -29.20 14.35 1.39
N GLU A 346 -29.12 14.75 0.12
CA GLU A 346 -30.04 14.30 -0.94
C GLU A 346 -29.99 12.77 -1.10
N PHE A 347 -28.79 12.17 -1.05
CA PHE A 347 -28.64 10.71 -1.07
C PHE A 347 -29.30 10.03 0.13
N CYS A 348 -29.13 10.57 1.34
CA CYS A 348 -29.75 10.05 2.55
C CYS A 348 -31.28 10.17 2.54
N GLU A 349 -31.83 11.18 1.88
CA GLU A 349 -33.29 11.32 1.67
C GLU A 349 -33.81 10.29 0.65
N MET A 350 -33.02 9.99 -0.37
CA MET A 350 -33.42 9.09 -1.46
C MET A 350 -33.24 7.60 -1.14
N TYR A 351 -32.25 7.25 -0.34
CA TYR A 351 -31.84 5.86 -0.10
C TYR A 351 -31.59 5.61 1.38
N SER A 352 -32.01 4.43 1.85
CA SER A 352 -31.71 3.97 3.21
C SER A 352 -30.21 3.81 3.48
N ASP A 353 -29.42 3.52 2.45
CA ASP A 353 -27.94 3.44 2.47
C ASP A 353 -27.28 4.64 1.77
N GLY A 354 -27.97 5.77 1.66
CA GLY A 354 -27.54 6.93 0.87
C GLY A 354 -26.16 7.48 1.24
N SER A 355 -25.85 7.55 2.54
CA SER A 355 -24.54 7.98 3.03
C SER A 355 -23.42 7.11 2.48
N ARG A 356 -23.58 5.78 2.56
CA ARG A 356 -22.61 4.80 2.06
C ARG A 356 -22.41 4.92 0.55
N LYS A 357 -23.49 5.08 -0.22
CA LYS A 357 -23.41 5.28 -1.68
C LYS A 357 -22.64 6.56 -2.05
N MET A 358 -22.92 7.65 -1.35
CA MET A 358 -22.22 8.92 -1.55
C MET A 358 -20.72 8.77 -1.24
N ASP A 359 -20.39 8.13 -0.13
CA ASP A 359 -19.00 7.91 0.28
C ASP A 359 -18.20 7.08 -0.75
N LEU A 360 -18.84 6.09 -1.39
CA LEU A 360 -18.24 5.34 -2.51
C LEU A 360 -17.97 6.22 -3.73
N ILE A 361 -18.90 7.11 -4.11
CA ILE A 361 -18.70 8.03 -5.24
C ILE A 361 -17.55 8.99 -4.94
N VAL A 362 -17.52 9.58 -3.75
CA VAL A 362 -16.45 10.50 -3.34
C VAL A 362 -15.11 9.79 -3.38
N LEU A 363 -15.00 8.61 -2.77
CA LEU A 363 -13.75 7.85 -2.75
C LEU A 363 -13.31 7.41 -4.15
N LYS A 364 -14.23 6.92 -4.98
CA LYS A 364 -13.94 6.54 -6.36
C LYS A 364 -13.47 7.74 -7.19
N SER A 365 -14.06 8.92 -6.99
CA SER A 365 -13.65 10.14 -7.69
C SER A 365 -12.20 10.53 -7.39
N LEU A 366 -11.74 10.35 -6.14
CA LEU A 366 -10.36 10.60 -5.74
C LEU A 366 -9.40 9.65 -6.46
N ILE A 367 -9.77 8.37 -6.56
CA ILE A 367 -9.00 7.34 -7.25
C ILE A 367 -8.88 7.67 -8.74
N LEU A 368 -9.99 8.04 -9.40
CA LEU A 368 -10.00 8.46 -10.80
C LEU A 368 -9.12 9.70 -11.01
N MET A 369 -9.19 10.69 -10.11
CA MET A 369 -8.31 11.87 -10.18
C MET A 369 -6.83 11.52 -10.06
N GLY A 370 -6.48 10.52 -9.24
CA GLY A 370 -5.13 9.96 -9.18
C GLY A 370 -4.70 9.32 -10.51
N GLN A 371 -5.61 8.61 -11.17
CA GLN A 371 -5.39 7.93 -12.46
C GLN A 371 -5.32 8.88 -13.67
N LEU A 372 -5.96 10.05 -13.64
CA LEU A 372 -5.88 11.08 -14.71
C LEU A 372 -4.43 11.50 -15.05
N GLN A 373 -3.48 11.19 -14.17
CA GLN A 373 -2.05 11.50 -14.32
C GLN A 373 -1.22 10.34 -14.91
N ASP A 374 -1.84 9.23 -15.31
CA ASP A 374 -1.15 8.04 -15.82
C ASP A 374 -0.84 8.05 -17.33
N SER A 375 -1.13 9.14 -18.05
CA SER A 375 -0.74 9.31 -19.46
C SER A 375 0.78 9.55 -19.64
N GLU A 376 1.43 8.73 -20.46
CA GLU A 376 2.88 8.54 -20.55
C GLU A 376 3.74 9.64 -21.22
N PHE A 377 3.19 10.75 -21.72
CA PHE A 377 4.03 11.71 -22.47
C PHE A 377 4.64 12.87 -21.67
N ASN A 378 4.19 13.16 -20.43
CA ASN A 378 4.92 13.92 -19.39
C ASN A 378 4.02 14.26 -18.18
N PRO A 379 3.86 13.38 -17.18
CA PRO A 379 3.28 13.81 -15.91
C PRO A 379 4.30 14.70 -15.19
N THR A 380 4.10 16.02 -15.26
CA THR A 380 4.84 16.97 -14.45
C THR A 380 4.12 17.16 -13.12
N THR A 381 4.87 17.50 -12.07
CA THR A 381 4.31 17.92 -10.78
C THR A 381 3.30 19.06 -10.90
N THR A 382 3.46 19.89 -11.95
CA THR A 382 2.57 21.01 -12.28
C THR A 382 1.24 20.51 -12.88
N GLY A 383 1.27 19.52 -13.77
CA GLY A 383 0.06 18.92 -14.34
C GLY A 383 -0.80 18.23 -13.29
N ALA A 384 -0.16 17.50 -12.37
CA ALA A 384 -0.81 16.86 -11.23
C ALA A 384 -1.53 17.87 -10.32
N ARG A 385 -0.83 18.95 -9.93
CA ARG A 385 -1.40 20.04 -9.13
C ARG A 385 -2.55 20.73 -9.85
N LYS A 386 -2.43 20.97 -11.16
CA LYS A 386 -3.47 21.62 -11.96
C LYS A 386 -4.75 20.80 -12.08
N CYS A 387 -4.66 19.46 -12.13
CA CYS A 387 -5.85 18.60 -12.09
C CYS A 387 -6.58 18.66 -10.75
N ARG A 388 -5.87 19.00 -9.66
CA ARG A 388 -6.40 19.02 -8.29
C ARG A 388 -6.68 20.43 -7.76
N SER A 389 -6.40 21.47 -8.55
CA SER A 389 -6.54 22.87 -8.13
C SER A 389 -7.89 23.49 -8.51
N GLY A 390 -8.83 22.71 -9.03
CA GLY A 390 -10.10 23.25 -9.54
C GLY A 390 -11.30 22.41 -9.14
N PHE A 391 -12.30 23.06 -8.54
CA PHE A 391 -13.58 22.45 -8.19
C PHE A 391 -14.30 21.85 -9.40
N GLY A 392 -14.10 22.42 -10.60
CA GLY A 392 -14.62 21.84 -11.83
C GLY A 392 -14.08 20.44 -12.14
N THR A 393 -12.80 20.18 -11.87
CA THR A 393 -12.21 18.85 -12.08
C THR A 393 -12.70 17.84 -11.04
N GLY A 394 -12.84 18.27 -9.78
CA GLY A 394 -13.45 17.45 -8.75
C GLY A 394 -14.88 17.03 -9.14
N ARG A 395 -15.72 17.99 -9.54
CA ARG A 395 -17.11 17.73 -9.98
C ARG A 395 -17.16 16.78 -11.18
N ALA A 396 -16.30 16.98 -12.18
CA ALA A 396 -16.24 16.10 -13.35
C ALA A 396 -15.85 14.66 -12.96
N SER A 397 -14.95 14.51 -12.00
CA SER A 397 -14.51 13.20 -11.50
C SER A 397 -15.60 12.50 -10.69
N LEU A 398 -16.44 13.25 -9.94
CA LEU A 398 -17.64 12.71 -9.29
C LEU A 398 -18.65 12.17 -10.30
N ALA A 399 -18.92 12.91 -11.37
CA ALA A 399 -19.82 12.45 -12.42
C ALA A 399 -19.32 11.16 -13.10
N GLU A 400 -18.01 11.02 -13.27
CA GLU A 400 -17.42 9.79 -13.80
C GLU A 400 -17.45 8.63 -12.79
N ALA A 401 -17.18 8.92 -11.52
CA ALA A 401 -17.34 7.94 -10.45
C ALA A 401 -18.77 7.41 -10.39
N ASP A 402 -19.77 8.28 -10.54
CA ASP A 402 -21.18 7.90 -10.58
C ASP A 402 -21.51 7.00 -11.79
N LYS A 403 -20.95 7.27 -12.97
CA LYS A 403 -21.07 6.35 -14.12
C LYS A 403 -20.53 4.96 -13.82
N ILE A 404 -19.40 4.88 -13.14
CA ILE A 404 -18.76 3.59 -12.85
C ILE A 404 -19.49 2.85 -11.73
N CYS A 405 -19.89 3.55 -10.68
CA CYS A 405 -20.52 2.92 -9.51
C CYS A 405 -22.01 2.63 -9.75
N TYR A 406 -22.71 3.49 -10.49
CA TYR A 406 -24.17 3.50 -10.55
C TYR A 406 -24.74 3.87 -11.94
N ASP A 407 -23.97 3.71 -13.02
CA ASP A 407 -24.39 3.99 -14.40
C ASP A 407 -24.84 5.44 -14.67
N GLY A 408 -24.40 6.39 -13.84
CA GLY A 408 -24.62 7.81 -14.07
C GLY A 408 -26.00 8.30 -13.60
N ARG A 409 -26.70 7.48 -12.82
CA ARG A 409 -28.07 7.75 -12.33
C ARG A 409 -28.17 8.99 -11.44
N HIS A 410 -27.07 9.51 -10.91
CA HIS A 410 -27.06 10.65 -9.99
C HIS A 410 -26.49 11.92 -10.62
N SER A 411 -26.29 11.95 -11.94
CA SER A 411 -25.73 13.11 -12.67
C SER A 411 -26.52 14.42 -12.45
N GLU A 412 -27.84 14.33 -12.31
CA GLU A 412 -28.70 15.50 -12.04
C GLU A 412 -28.46 16.08 -10.65
N ILE A 413 -28.35 15.23 -9.61
CA ILE A 413 -28.08 15.64 -8.23
C ILE A 413 -26.69 16.26 -8.14
N ILE A 414 -25.67 15.63 -8.75
CA ILE A 414 -24.31 16.17 -8.83
C ILE A 414 -24.33 17.55 -9.49
N THR A 415 -25.12 17.75 -10.54
CA THR A 415 -25.21 19.06 -11.20
C THR A 415 -25.93 20.07 -10.32
N LYS A 416 -27.08 19.71 -9.74
CA LYS A 416 -27.88 20.55 -8.84
C LYS A 416 -27.06 21.08 -7.66
N CYS A 417 -26.48 20.20 -6.84
CA CYS A 417 -25.77 20.59 -5.62
C CYS A 417 -24.56 21.47 -5.92
N PHE A 418 -23.80 21.17 -6.98
CA PHE A 418 -22.61 21.95 -7.32
C PHE A 418 -22.95 23.29 -7.98
N SER A 419 -23.97 23.36 -8.84
CA SER A 419 -24.43 24.62 -9.44
C SER A 419 -25.02 25.58 -8.39
N GLN A 420 -25.70 25.07 -7.35
CA GLN A 420 -26.13 25.88 -6.21
C GLN A 420 -24.96 26.57 -5.50
N ARG A 421 -23.77 25.97 -5.51
CA ARG A 421 -22.54 26.57 -4.99
C ARG A 421 -21.78 27.42 -6.00
N GLY A 422 -22.31 27.64 -7.20
CA GLY A 422 -21.67 28.38 -8.30
C GLY A 422 -20.55 27.62 -9.00
N ILE A 423 -20.49 26.29 -8.83
CA ILE A 423 -19.46 25.42 -9.44
C ILE A 423 -20.01 24.91 -10.79
N ASP A 424 -20.05 25.79 -11.78
CA ASP A 424 -20.64 25.51 -13.09
C ASP A 424 -19.65 25.03 -14.16
N SER A 425 -20.20 24.42 -15.22
CA SER A 425 -19.44 23.97 -16.37
C SER A 425 -18.80 25.10 -17.20
N LYS A 426 -19.31 26.34 -17.15
CA LYS A 426 -18.77 27.47 -17.92
C LYS A 426 -17.44 28.02 -17.40
N ASN A 427 -17.12 27.79 -16.12
CA ASN A 427 -15.81 28.07 -15.53
C ASN A 427 -14.77 26.96 -15.83
N LEU A 428 -15.17 25.89 -16.53
CA LEU A 428 -14.27 24.84 -17.07
C LEU A 428 -13.48 25.32 -18.31
N LYS A 429 -13.04 26.58 -18.41
CA LYS A 429 -12.26 27.08 -19.57
C LYS A 429 -10.93 26.37 -19.79
N ARG A 430 -10.56 25.46 -18.88
CA ARG A 430 -9.58 24.41 -19.12
C ARG A 430 -10.20 23.09 -18.68
N SER A 431 -11.16 22.60 -19.46
CA SER A 431 -11.34 21.16 -19.53
C SER A 431 -9.95 20.60 -19.78
N ILE A 432 -9.46 19.80 -18.83
CA ILE A 432 -8.43 18.82 -19.16
C ILE A 432 -8.96 18.18 -20.44
N PRO A 433 -8.16 18.01 -21.52
CA PRO A 433 -8.61 17.15 -22.58
C PRO A 433 -8.95 15.85 -21.86
N CYS A 434 -10.24 15.59 -21.72
CA CYS A 434 -10.75 14.27 -21.56
C CYS A 434 -10.32 13.68 -22.90
N ARG A 435 -9.04 13.25 -22.95
CA ARG A 435 -8.72 12.00 -23.59
C ARG A 435 -9.81 11.14 -23.03
N ASP A 436 -10.76 10.85 -23.91
CA ASP A 436 -11.64 9.71 -23.85
C ASP A 436 -11.07 8.80 -22.78
N LEU A 437 -11.71 8.58 -21.62
CA LEU A 437 -11.11 7.73 -20.60
C LEU A 437 -10.88 6.30 -21.14
N ASN A 438 -11.39 6.03 -22.35
CA ASN A 438 -10.99 4.98 -23.27
C ASN A 438 -9.57 5.07 -23.88
N ALA A 439 -8.82 6.16 -23.73
CA ALA A 439 -7.46 6.38 -24.24
C ALA A 439 -6.37 5.87 -23.29
N GLY A 440 -6.80 5.06 -22.33
CA GLY A 440 -6.02 4.02 -21.68
C GLY A 440 -6.71 2.65 -21.79
N HIS A 441 -7.53 2.41 -22.84
CA HIS A 441 -7.95 1.03 -23.13
C HIS A 441 -6.68 0.22 -23.33
N ILE A 442 -6.34 -0.57 -22.31
CA ILE A 442 -5.59 -1.80 -22.53
C ILE A 442 -6.49 -2.55 -23.51
N PRO A 443 -6.05 -2.68 -24.77
CA PRO A 443 -6.97 -2.98 -25.84
C PRO A 443 -7.70 -4.27 -25.52
N THR A 444 -9.03 -4.28 -25.71
CA THR A 444 -9.71 -5.53 -26.00
C THR A 444 -9.13 -5.98 -27.33
N ILE A 445 -8.24 -6.97 -27.29
CA ILE A 445 -7.48 -7.41 -28.45
C ILE A 445 -8.44 -8.15 -29.40
N ASN A 446 -9.17 -7.39 -30.19
CA ASN A 446 -10.01 -7.90 -31.27
C ASN A 446 -9.14 -8.03 -32.52
N VAL A 447 -8.62 -9.23 -32.74
CA VAL A 447 -7.77 -9.56 -33.88
C VAL A 447 -8.63 -10.31 -34.90
N PRO A 448 -8.66 -9.89 -36.19
CA PRO A 448 -9.37 -10.63 -37.22
C PRO A 448 -8.87 -12.08 -37.35
N ASP A 449 -9.77 -13.04 -37.56
CA ASP A 449 -9.45 -14.48 -37.58
C ASP A 449 -8.33 -14.84 -38.56
N ARG A 450 -8.32 -14.24 -39.77
CA ARG A 450 -7.26 -14.43 -40.77
C ARG A 450 -5.85 -14.12 -40.23
N ASN A 451 -5.73 -13.19 -39.28
CA ASN A 451 -4.44 -12.84 -38.67
C ASN A 451 -4.08 -13.84 -37.56
N ILE A 452 -5.07 -14.40 -36.87
CA ILE A 452 -4.89 -15.45 -35.87
C ILE A 452 -4.35 -16.70 -36.58
N GLU A 453 -5.01 -17.17 -37.64
CA GLU A 453 -4.59 -18.35 -38.41
C GLU A 453 -3.14 -18.25 -38.90
N LYS A 454 -2.77 -17.11 -39.52
CA LYS A 454 -1.39 -16.85 -39.96
C LYS A 454 -0.39 -16.88 -38.80
N SER A 455 -0.77 -16.34 -37.64
CA SER A 455 0.09 -16.32 -36.45
C SER A 455 0.29 -17.74 -35.89
N VAL A 456 -0.79 -18.52 -35.83
CA VAL A 456 -0.77 -19.92 -35.36
C VAL A 456 0.10 -20.79 -36.26
N ILE A 457 -0.06 -20.71 -37.59
CA ILE A 457 0.79 -21.42 -38.55
C ILE A 457 2.27 -21.09 -38.32
N HIS A 458 2.59 -19.82 -38.08
CA HIS A 458 3.97 -19.38 -37.85
C HIS A 458 4.55 -19.86 -36.51
N ILE A 459 3.72 -20.00 -35.48
CA ILE A 459 4.12 -20.58 -34.20
C ILE A 459 4.39 -22.07 -34.38
N LEU A 460 3.46 -22.81 -34.98
CA LEU A 460 3.57 -24.26 -35.19
C LEU A 460 4.74 -24.64 -36.10
N LYS A 461 5.09 -23.82 -37.09
CA LYS A 461 6.32 -24.00 -37.89
C LYS A 461 7.62 -23.96 -37.07
N ARG A 462 7.61 -23.37 -35.88
CA ARG A 462 8.79 -23.23 -35.01
C ARG A 462 8.76 -24.13 -33.77
N ASP A 463 7.57 -24.58 -33.41
CA ASP A 463 7.28 -25.42 -32.26
C ASP A 463 6.00 -26.20 -32.58
N GLU A 464 6.16 -27.35 -33.23
CA GLU A 464 5.04 -28.19 -33.69
C GLU A 464 4.21 -28.77 -32.53
N HIS A 465 4.78 -28.77 -31.32
CA HIS A 465 4.14 -29.23 -30.09
C HIS A 465 3.60 -28.08 -29.22
N ALA A 466 3.52 -26.86 -29.77
CA ALA A 466 2.95 -25.73 -29.05
C ALA A 466 1.46 -25.95 -28.77
N ILE A 467 1.06 -25.81 -27.50
CA ILE A 467 -0.35 -25.78 -27.11
C ILE A 467 -0.89 -24.39 -27.48
N ILE A 468 -1.83 -24.35 -28.43
CA ILE A 468 -2.45 -23.13 -28.93
C ILE A 468 -3.92 -23.09 -28.49
N PRO A 469 -4.29 -22.25 -27.52
CA PRO A 469 -5.67 -22.14 -27.06
C PRO A 469 -6.58 -21.53 -28.12
N LYS A 470 -7.84 -21.97 -28.15
CA LYS A 470 -8.91 -21.26 -28.85
C LYS A 470 -9.15 -19.91 -28.18
N THR A 471 -9.77 -18.97 -28.89
CA THR A 471 -9.96 -17.61 -28.37
C THR A 471 -10.79 -17.57 -27.08
N ASN A 472 -11.81 -18.42 -26.97
CA ASN A 472 -12.64 -18.58 -25.76
C ASN A 472 -11.94 -19.34 -24.62
N GLU A 473 -10.76 -19.93 -24.87
CA GLU A 473 -9.95 -20.58 -23.84
C GLU A 473 -8.90 -19.63 -23.25
N ILE A 474 -8.84 -18.37 -23.70
CA ILE A 474 -7.94 -17.34 -23.18
C ILE A 474 -8.75 -16.38 -22.32
N LEU A 475 -8.54 -16.41 -21.01
CA LEU A 475 -9.31 -15.57 -20.09
C LEU A 475 -8.94 -14.08 -20.25
N SER A 476 -9.97 -13.24 -20.28
CA SER A 476 -9.87 -11.82 -19.99
C SER A 476 -9.62 -11.59 -18.49
N ARG A 477 -9.26 -10.35 -18.14
CA ARG A 477 -9.09 -9.96 -16.72
C ARG A 477 -10.39 -10.17 -15.95
N GLN A 478 -11.53 -9.74 -16.51
CA GLN A 478 -12.83 -9.83 -15.85
C GLN A 478 -13.25 -11.29 -15.65
N GLU A 479 -13.11 -12.14 -16.67
CA GLU A 479 -13.45 -13.57 -16.55
C GLU A 479 -12.56 -14.27 -15.51
N LEU A 480 -11.27 -13.93 -15.45
CA LEU A 480 -10.37 -14.44 -14.42
C LEU A 480 -10.78 -13.96 -13.02
N GLU A 481 -11.14 -12.68 -12.87
CA GLU A 481 -11.64 -12.11 -11.61
C GLU A 481 -12.91 -12.82 -11.14
N THR A 482 -13.90 -12.98 -12.02
CA THR A 482 -15.14 -13.71 -11.74
C THR A 482 -14.85 -15.15 -11.32
N LYS A 483 -14.01 -15.87 -12.07
CA LYS A 483 -13.66 -17.26 -11.79
C LYS A 483 -12.98 -17.44 -10.42
N LEU A 484 -12.06 -16.54 -10.06
CA LEU A 484 -11.40 -16.59 -8.76
C LEU A 484 -12.36 -16.22 -7.62
N GLY A 485 -13.30 -15.31 -7.87
CA GLY A 485 -14.36 -14.93 -6.93
C GLY A 485 -15.35 -16.07 -6.67
N THR A 486 -15.85 -16.72 -7.71
CA THR A 486 -16.78 -17.86 -7.58
C THR A 486 -16.15 -19.02 -6.83
N ASN A 487 -14.87 -19.29 -7.10
CA ASN A 487 -14.13 -20.40 -6.49
C ASN A 487 -13.50 -20.03 -5.15
N LYS A 488 -13.74 -18.82 -4.62
CA LYS A 488 -13.15 -18.31 -3.36
C LYS A 488 -11.64 -18.57 -3.27
N THR A 489 -10.94 -18.39 -4.39
CA THR A 489 -9.52 -18.73 -4.49
C THR A 489 -8.65 -17.62 -3.88
N GLY A 490 -7.76 -17.99 -2.96
CA GLY A 490 -6.93 -17.07 -2.18
C GLY A 490 -7.57 -16.63 -0.86
N PRO A 491 -6.91 -15.80 -0.04
CA PRO A 491 -5.64 -15.12 -0.31
C PRO A 491 -4.44 -16.07 -0.37
N PHE A 492 -3.46 -15.73 -1.21
CA PHE A 492 -2.22 -16.50 -1.36
C PHE A 492 -1.10 -15.94 -0.47
N SER A 493 -0.28 -16.82 0.07
CA SER A 493 0.92 -16.44 0.82
C SER A 493 1.99 -15.91 -0.13
N LEU A 494 2.24 -16.63 -1.23
CA LEU A 494 3.28 -16.33 -2.22
C LEU A 494 2.79 -16.68 -3.62
N THR A 495 2.96 -15.77 -4.58
CA THR A 495 2.83 -16.07 -6.01
C THR A 495 4.17 -15.89 -6.70
N VAL A 496 4.59 -16.89 -7.47
CA VAL A 496 5.85 -16.89 -8.24
C VAL A 496 5.54 -16.95 -9.72
N VAL A 497 6.14 -16.02 -10.48
CA VAL A 497 6.04 -15.97 -11.94
C VAL A 497 7.39 -16.20 -12.58
N GLY A 498 7.38 -16.62 -13.85
CA GLY A 498 8.57 -16.84 -14.66
C GLY A 498 9.38 -15.59 -15.01
N ASP A 499 10.25 -15.71 -16.01
CA ASP A 499 11.23 -14.68 -16.35
C ASP A 499 10.59 -13.39 -16.89
N ILE A 500 11.10 -12.25 -16.43
CA ILE A 500 10.60 -10.91 -16.75
C ILE A 500 11.71 -10.07 -17.41
N MET A 501 11.42 -9.54 -18.59
CA MET A 501 12.27 -8.58 -19.29
C MET A 501 11.40 -7.53 -19.97
N LEU A 502 11.16 -6.41 -19.28
CA LEU A 502 10.27 -5.32 -19.73
C LEU A 502 10.97 -4.36 -20.72
N GLY A 503 11.84 -4.86 -21.59
CA GLY A 503 12.57 -4.10 -22.59
C GLY A 503 12.28 -4.53 -24.02
N SER A 504 13.18 -4.20 -24.94
CA SER A 504 13.12 -4.63 -26.34
C SER A 504 11.77 -4.29 -27.01
N ARG A 505 11.02 -5.29 -27.51
CA ARG A 505 9.74 -5.07 -28.20
C ARG A 505 8.65 -4.56 -27.26
N MET A 506 8.76 -4.85 -25.96
CA MET A 506 7.85 -4.35 -24.94
C MET A 506 7.86 -2.82 -24.84
N ASN A 507 9.00 -2.16 -25.12
CA ASN A 507 9.11 -0.70 -25.04
C ASN A 507 8.04 0.02 -25.87
N LYS A 508 7.78 -0.46 -27.09
CA LYS A 508 6.76 0.12 -27.99
C LYS A 508 5.35 0.01 -27.39
N LEU A 509 5.08 -1.09 -26.71
CA LEU A 509 3.79 -1.39 -26.11
C LEU A 509 3.57 -0.62 -24.83
N LEU A 510 4.61 -0.48 -24.00
CA LEU A 510 4.60 0.40 -22.83
C LEU A 510 4.30 1.83 -23.26
N HIS A 511 5.05 2.36 -24.25
CA HIS A 511 4.80 3.70 -24.80
C HIS A 511 3.39 3.91 -25.35
N LYS A 512 2.76 2.85 -25.87
CA LYS A 512 1.45 2.91 -26.51
C LYS A 512 0.29 2.74 -25.50
N PHE A 513 0.40 1.76 -24.61
CA PHE A 513 -0.69 1.29 -23.75
C PHE A 513 -0.46 1.58 -22.27
N GLY A 514 0.71 2.07 -21.89
CA GLY A 514 1.04 2.46 -20.54
C GLY A 514 1.61 1.34 -19.67
N PRO A 515 1.96 1.66 -18.41
CA PRO A 515 2.70 0.79 -17.50
C PRO A 515 1.90 -0.42 -17.02
N GLU A 516 0.57 -0.35 -17.05
CA GLU A 516 -0.31 -1.44 -16.59
C GLU A 516 -0.38 -2.61 -17.60
N TYR A 517 -0.03 -2.34 -18.85
CA TYR A 517 -0.26 -3.25 -19.97
C TYR A 517 0.28 -4.68 -19.77
N PRO A 518 1.56 -4.90 -19.38
CA PRO A 518 2.13 -6.24 -19.41
C PRO A 518 1.46 -7.23 -18.44
N PHE A 519 0.88 -6.74 -17.35
CA PHE A 519 0.39 -7.58 -16.24
C PHE A 519 -1.12 -7.49 -16.04
N TYR A 520 -1.81 -6.65 -16.82
CA TYR A 520 -3.23 -6.37 -16.65
C TYR A 520 -4.13 -7.61 -16.54
N SER A 521 -3.93 -8.58 -17.44
CA SER A 521 -4.75 -9.79 -17.51
C SER A 521 -4.57 -10.74 -16.33
N VAL A 522 -3.49 -10.59 -15.55
CA VAL A 522 -3.11 -11.50 -14.46
C VAL A 522 -3.20 -10.83 -13.08
N TYR A 523 -3.56 -9.54 -13.01
CA TYR A 523 -3.81 -8.83 -11.75
C TYR A 523 -4.75 -9.52 -10.78
N PRO A 524 -5.84 -10.19 -11.20
CA PRO A 524 -6.70 -10.89 -10.27
C PRO A 524 -5.93 -11.86 -9.36
N ILE A 525 -4.87 -12.51 -9.86
CA ILE A 525 -4.05 -13.44 -9.07
C ILE A 525 -2.97 -12.69 -8.28
N LEU A 526 -2.24 -11.79 -8.94
CA LEU A 526 -1.14 -11.05 -8.29
C LEU A 526 -1.63 -10.19 -7.10
N ARG A 527 -2.83 -9.61 -7.20
CA ARG A 527 -3.41 -8.76 -6.13
C ARG A 527 -3.95 -9.55 -4.94
N ARG A 528 -4.25 -10.84 -5.12
CA ARG A 528 -4.67 -11.75 -4.04
C ARG A 528 -3.48 -12.34 -3.26
N SER A 529 -2.25 -11.90 -3.54
CA SER A 529 -1.02 -12.48 -2.99
C SER A 529 -0.33 -11.54 -2.02
N SER A 530 0.09 -12.06 -0.87
CA SER A 530 0.87 -11.29 0.12
C SER A 530 2.28 -10.99 -0.41
N ILE A 531 2.90 -11.98 -1.05
CA ILE A 531 4.21 -11.88 -1.70
C ILE A 531 4.05 -12.21 -3.18
N VAL A 532 4.66 -11.40 -4.05
CA VAL A 532 4.76 -11.67 -5.48
C VAL A 532 6.23 -11.61 -5.87
N LEU A 533 6.74 -12.75 -6.33
CA LEU A 533 8.12 -12.98 -6.73
C LEU A 533 8.20 -13.26 -8.23
N GLY A 534 9.22 -12.71 -8.89
CA GLY A 534 9.57 -13.06 -10.26
C GLY A 534 11.05 -12.92 -10.52
N ASN A 535 11.54 -13.56 -11.58
CA ASN A 535 12.93 -13.44 -12.02
C ASN A 535 13.10 -12.23 -12.93
N LEU A 536 13.83 -11.21 -12.47
CA LEU A 536 14.11 -10.01 -13.24
C LEU A 536 15.40 -10.20 -14.05
N GLU A 537 15.27 -10.71 -15.28
CA GLU A 537 16.42 -10.91 -16.17
C GLU A 537 16.96 -9.59 -16.73
N GLY A 538 16.09 -8.64 -17.09
CA GLY A 538 16.54 -7.40 -17.73
C GLY A 538 17.10 -6.38 -16.72
N PRO A 539 18.41 -6.05 -16.73
CA PRO A 539 18.94 -5.04 -15.82
C PRO A 539 18.34 -3.66 -16.10
N LEU A 540 18.02 -2.96 -15.03
CA LEU A 540 17.44 -1.64 -15.01
C LEU A 540 18.56 -0.60 -14.97
N ALA A 541 19.02 -0.14 -16.14
CA ALA A 541 20.11 0.84 -16.25
C ALA A 541 19.76 2.00 -17.18
N LYS A 542 20.07 3.23 -16.73
CA LYS A 542 19.89 4.47 -17.50
C LYS A 542 21.20 4.91 -18.12
N ILE A 543 22.26 4.97 -17.32
CA ILE A 543 23.55 5.57 -17.70
C ILE A 543 24.42 4.50 -18.35
N THR A 544 24.56 3.35 -17.69
CA THR A 544 25.48 2.33 -18.18
C THR A 544 25.01 1.76 -19.52
N LYS A 545 25.96 1.60 -20.44
CA LYS A 545 25.71 0.96 -21.72
C LYS A 545 25.64 -0.55 -21.52
N LYS A 546 24.78 -1.20 -22.30
CA LYS A 546 24.81 -2.66 -22.37
C LYS A 546 26.09 -3.13 -23.06
N GLN A 547 26.55 -4.32 -22.71
CA GLN A 547 27.68 -4.96 -23.36
C GLN A 547 27.35 -5.31 -24.82
N GLU A 548 28.36 -5.25 -25.68
CA GLU A 548 28.24 -5.66 -27.09
C GLU A 548 28.37 -7.18 -27.21
N ARG A 549 27.29 -7.88 -26.86
CA ARG A 549 27.16 -9.34 -27.02
C ARG A 549 25.77 -9.73 -27.50
N ASN A 550 25.68 -10.90 -28.11
CA ASN A 550 24.39 -11.48 -28.51
C ASN A 550 23.46 -11.58 -27.30
N TYR A 551 22.24 -11.07 -27.46
CA TYR A 551 21.18 -11.07 -26.43
C TYR A 551 21.48 -10.26 -25.15
N SER A 552 22.23 -9.16 -25.23
CA SER A 552 22.38 -8.24 -24.09
C SER A 552 21.19 -7.28 -23.92
N TYR A 553 20.69 -7.17 -22.68
CA TYR A 553 19.54 -6.36 -22.30
C TYR A 553 19.92 -5.06 -21.58
N ARG A 554 19.10 -4.03 -21.82
CA ARG A 554 19.05 -2.82 -21.01
C ARG A 554 17.62 -2.35 -20.95
N VAL A 555 17.08 -2.30 -19.74
CA VAL A 555 15.72 -1.90 -19.48
C VAL A 555 15.73 -0.53 -18.79
N ASN A 556 14.78 0.34 -19.14
CA ASN A 556 14.69 1.66 -18.54
C ASN A 556 14.41 1.50 -17.02
N PRO A 557 15.18 2.14 -16.12
CA PRO A 557 14.94 2.04 -14.68
C PRO A 557 13.55 2.46 -14.22
N LYS A 558 12.86 3.30 -15.00
CA LYS A 558 11.45 3.64 -14.73
C LYS A 558 10.53 2.42 -14.74
N ASN A 559 10.93 1.31 -15.36
CA ASN A 559 10.11 0.11 -15.46
C ASN A 559 10.02 -0.65 -14.11
N ALA A 560 10.88 -0.38 -13.13
CA ALA A 560 10.68 -0.88 -11.76
C ALA A 560 9.30 -0.49 -11.19
N ARG A 561 8.79 0.70 -11.54
CA ARG A 561 7.44 1.14 -11.11
C ARG A 561 6.33 0.22 -11.63
N ILE A 562 6.54 -0.40 -12.79
CA ILE A 562 5.57 -1.29 -13.44
C ILE A 562 5.42 -2.56 -12.61
N LEU A 563 6.55 -3.14 -12.18
CA LEU A 563 6.59 -4.28 -11.26
C LEU A 563 5.87 -3.94 -9.95
N ARG A 564 6.19 -2.80 -9.32
CA ARG A 564 5.53 -2.41 -8.07
C ARG A 564 4.02 -2.26 -8.20
N ARG A 565 3.54 -1.64 -9.30
CA ARG A 565 2.10 -1.46 -9.58
C ARG A 565 1.39 -2.81 -9.73
N ALA A 566 2.05 -3.78 -10.37
CA ALA A 566 1.52 -5.13 -10.52
C ALA A 566 1.45 -5.94 -9.23
N GLY A 567 2.14 -5.53 -8.16
CA GLY A 567 2.15 -6.21 -6.86
C GLY A 567 3.48 -6.86 -6.49
N PHE A 568 4.49 -6.82 -7.36
CA PHE A 568 5.83 -7.32 -7.03
C PHE A 568 6.39 -6.54 -5.85
N ASN A 569 6.74 -7.28 -4.81
CA ASN A 569 7.43 -6.78 -3.62
C ASN A 569 8.80 -7.44 -3.44
N VAL A 570 9.10 -8.49 -4.19
CA VAL A 570 10.41 -9.12 -4.28
C VAL A 570 10.70 -9.56 -5.72
N VAL A 571 11.95 -9.47 -6.15
CA VAL A 571 12.44 -10.09 -7.40
C VAL A 571 13.73 -10.85 -7.13
N THR A 572 13.95 -11.96 -7.83
CA THR A 572 15.30 -12.53 -7.90
C THR A 572 16.06 -11.90 -9.04
N MET A 573 17.34 -11.61 -8.80
CA MET A 573 18.27 -11.07 -9.79
C MET A 573 19.42 -12.04 -10.09
N ALA A 574 19.40 -13.22 -9.48
CA ALA A 574 20.40 -14.26 -9.71
C ALA A 574 20.19 -14.87 -11.11
N ASN A 575 20.74 -14.24 -12.14
CA ASN A 575 20.62 -14.73 -13.51
C ASN A 575 21.81 -14.29 -14.38
N ASN A 576 21.91 -14.89 -15.56
CA ASN A 576 22.98 -14.66 -16.52
C ASN A 576 23.02 -13.24 -17.12
N HIS A 577 21.91 -12.50 -17.03
CA HIS A 577 21.75 -11.16 -17.59
C HIS A 577 22.07 -10.03 -16.59
N ILE A 578 22.31 -10.34 -15.31
CA ILE A 578 22.61 -9.36 -14.27
C ILE A 578 23.75 -8.39 -14.64
N LEU A 579 24.79 -8.87 -15.32
CA LEU A 579 25.94 -8.06 -15.77
C LEU A 579 25.82 -7.53 -17.20
N ASP A 580 24.66 -7.61 -17.86
CA ASP A 580 24.52 -7.07 -19.22
C ASP A 580 24.85 -5.59 -19.33
N CYS A 581 24.60 -4.82 -18.26
CA CYS A 581 25.01 -3.42 -18.13
C CYS A 581 26.24 -3.24 -17.22
N GLY A 582 27.08 -4.27 -17.09
CA GLY A 582 28.22 -4.31 -16.19
C GLY A 582 27.84 -4.16 -14.71
N ARG A 583 28.86 -4.08 -13.86
CA ARG A 583 28.70 -3.99 -12.39
C ARG A 583 28.02 -2.70 -11.94
N GLN A 584 28.26 -1.59 -12.66
CA GLN A 584 27.54 -0.34 -12.41
C GLN A 584 26.04 -0.47 -12.72
N GLY A 585 25.67 -1.22 -13.77
CA GLY A 585 24.28 -1.53 -14.09
C GLY A 585 23.57 -2.35 -13.00
N VAL A 586 24.29 -3.20 -12.28
CA VAL A 586 23.76 -3.92 -11.10
C VAL A 586 23.35 -2.91 -10.01
N LEU A 587 24.24 -1.99 -9.66
CA LEU A 587 23.97 -0.95 -8.66
C LEU A 587 22.84 0.00 -9.10
N GLU A 588 22.77 0.36 -10.39
CA GLU A 588 21.64 1.11 -10.95
C GLU A 588 20.33 0.34 -10.78
N THR A 589 20.35 -0.98 -10.98
CA THR A 589 19.17 -1.84 -10.81
C THR A 589 18.74 -1.89 -9.35
N PHE A 590 19.66 -2.09 -8.41
CA PHE A 590 19.37 -2.04 -6.98
C PHE A 590 18.76 -0.70 -6.58
N SER A 591 19.32 0.40 -7.05
CA SER A 591 18.80 1.75 -6.81
C SER A 591 17.37 1.92 -7.34
N ALA A 592 17.10 1.40 -8.55
CA ALA A 592 15.77 1.44 -9.16
C ALA A 592 14.73 0.63 -8.36
N LEU A 593 15.10 -0.58 -7.91
CA LEU A 593 14.23 -1.44 -7.11
C LEU A 593 13.99 -0.87 -5.71
N LYS A 594 15.06 -0.46 -5.00
CA LYS A 594 14.99 0.19 -3.66
C LYS A 594 14.10 1.43 -3.70
N LYS A 595 14.22 2.26 -4.74
CA LYS A 595 13.38 3.46 -4.93
C LYS A 595 11.88 3.16 -4.99
N HIS A 596 11.50 1.96 -5.45
CA HIS A 596 10.11 1.54 -5.59
C HIS A 596 9.66 0.54 -4.51
N GLY A 597 10.46 0.34 -3.45
CA GLY A 597 10.12 -0.55 -2.35
C GLY A 597 10.05 -2.03 -2.75
N ILE A 598 10.78 -2.42 -3.80
CA ILE A 598 10.90 -3.81 -4.23
C ILE A 598 12.19 -4.36 -3.64
N ARG A 599 12.09 -5.43 -2.85
CA ARG A 599 13.24 -6.17 -2.36
C ARG A 599 13.85 -7.00 -3.49
N TYR A 600 15.13 -7.28 -3.41
CA TYR A 600 15.79 -8.20 -4.34
C TYR A 600 16.55 -9.26 -3.56
N ILE A 601 16.69 -10.43 -4.16
CA ILE A 601 17.44 -11.58 -3.62
C ILE A 601 18.40 -12.13 -4.67
N GLY A 602 19.42 -12.87 -4.20
CA GLY A 602 20.38 -13.55 -5.05
C GLY A 602 21.32 -12.64 -5.82
N ALA A 603 21.47 -11.41 -5.36
CA ALA A 603 22.42 -10.44 -5.88
C ALA A 603 22.77 -9.40 -4.81
N GLY A 604 24.03 -8.95 -4.80
CA GLY A 604 24.54 -8.08 -3.76
C GLY A 604 25.55 -7.06 -4.25
N GLU A 605 25.84 -6.08 -3.38
CA GLU A 605 26.85 -5.06 -3.61
C GLU A 605 28.28 -5.65 -3.52
N ASN A 606 28.41 -6.75 -2.79
CA ASN A 606 29.61 -7.56 -2.58
C ASN A 606 29.18 -9.03 -2.37
N GLU A 607 30.16 -9.91 -2.15
CA GLU A 607 29.96 -11.35 -1.98
C GLU A 607 29.00 -11.68 -0.83
N GLU A 608 29.25 -11.16 0.37
CA GLU A 608 28.38 -11.36 1.55
C GLU A 608 26.95 -10.87 1.31
N ASN A 609 26.78 -9.66 0.77
CA ASN A 609 25.45 -9.09 0.52
C ASN A 609 24.69 -9.82 -0.59
N ALA A 610 25.34 -10.62 -1.44
CA ALA A 610 24.63 -11.36 -2.48
C ALA A 610 23.78 -12.50 -1.91
N HIS A 611 24.23 -13.05 -0.78
CA HIS A 611 23.64 -14.17 -0.08
C HIS A 611 22.60 -13.76 0.98
N VAL A 612 22.39 -12.45 1.19
CA VAL A 612 21.40 -11.95 2.14
C VAL A 612 19.97 -12.30 1.68
N PRO A 613 19.18 -13.02 2.48
CA PRO A 613 17.81 -13.39 2.13
C PRO A 613 16.84 -12.21 2.25
N ALA A 614 15.70 -12.31 1.57
CA ALA A 614 14.55 -11.46 1.88
C ALA A 614 13.58 -12.21 2.79
N ILE A 615 13.34 -11.68 3.98
CA ILE A 615 12.32 -12.17 4.91
C ILE A 615 11.06 -11.30 4.82
N LEU A 616 9.92 -11.88 4.44
CA LEU A 616 8.65 -11.18 4.31
C LEU A 616 7.54 -11.91 5.09
N GLN A 617 6.57 -11.14 5.60
CA GLN A 617 5.41 -11.67 6.30
C GLN A 617 4.28 -11.99 5.31
N ALA A 618 3.65 -13.16 5.45
CA ALA A 618 2.42 -13.54 4.76
C ALA A 618 1.45 -14.20 5.75
N GLY A 619 0.43 -13.45 6.18
CA GLY A 619 -0.45 -13.88 7.27
C GLY A 619 0.36 -14.12 8.55
N LYS A 620 0.22 -15.31 9.15
CA LYS A 620 0.99 -15.70 10.36
C LYS A 620 2.42 -16.16 10.08
N TYR A 621 2.78 -16.44 8.81
CA TYR A 621 4.08 -17.02 8.46
C TYR A 621 5.10 -15.97 8.00
N LYS A 622 6.33 -16.07 8.49
CA LYS A 622 7.53 -15.44 7.94
C LYS A 622 8.14 -16.34 6.89
N ILE A 623 8.28 -15.83 5.67
CA ILE A 623 8.83 -16.55 4.54
C ILE A 623 10.20 -15.94 4.21
N GLY A 624 11.24 -16.77 4.27
CA GLY A 624 12.59 -16.46 3.82
C GLY A 624 12.78 -16.86 2.37
N LEU A 625 13.35 -15.96 1.57
CA LEU A 625 13.56 -16.13 0.14
C LEU A 625 15.04 -16.02 -0.20
N LEU A 626 15.56 -17.01 -0.92
CA LEU A 626 16.94 -17.08 -1.40
C LEU A 626 16.97 -17.22 -2.93
N GLY A 627 18.05 -16.78 -3.56
CA GLY A 627 18.21 -16.79 -5.01
C GLY A 627 19.64 -17.10 -5.42
N TYR A 628 19.85 -17.97 -6.41
CA TYR A 628 21.20 -18.36 -6.84
C TYR A 628 21.39 -18.48 -8.35
N TYR A 629 22.63 -18.22 -8.79
CA TYR A 629 23.07 -18.45 -10.16
C TYR A 629 24.50 -19.01 -10.18
N TRP A 630 24.68 -20.11 -10.89
CA TRP A 630 25.89 -20.94 -10.83
C TRP A 630 27.14 -20.30 -11.43
N ASN A 631 26.99 -19.36 -12.36
CA ASN A 631 28.12 -18.87 -13.13
C ASN A 631 28.97 -17.85 -12.37
N ARG A 632 30.15 -18.28 -11.93
CA ARG A 632 31.17 -17.43 -11.30
C ARG A 632 31.50 -16.16 -12.09
N ARG A 633 31.27 -16.07 -13.40
CA ARG A 633 31.59 -14.88 -14.20
C ARG A 633 30.70 -13.69 -13.87
N THR A 634 29.46 -13.93 -13.46
CA THR A 634 28.49 -12.88 -13.10
C THR A 634 28.31 -12.72 -11.60
N SER A 635 28.98 -13.55 -10.80
CA SER A 635 28.88 -13.52 -9.34
C SER A 635 29.44 -12.23 -8.74
N ALA A 636 28.93 -11.91 -7.56
CA ALA A 636 29.62 -11.02 -6.65
C ALA A 636 30.97 -11.63 -6.25
N ARG A 637 32.00 -10.80 -6.06
CA ARG A 637 33.36 -11.25 -5.72
C ARG A 637 34.10 -10.19 -4.92
N GLY A 638 34.47 -10.48 -3.69
CA GLY A 638 34.97 -9.45 -2.77
C GLY A 638 34.02 -8.26 -2.75
N SER A 639 34.52 -7.04 -2.97
CA SER A 639 33.72 -5.80 -3.01
C SER A 639 32.98 -5.52 -4.33
N LYS A 640 32.96 -6.48 -5.27
CA LYS A 640 32.36 -6.27 -6.60
C LYS A 640 30.92 -6.81 -6.64
N PRO A 641 29.94 -6.04 -7.15
CA PRO A 641 28.52 -6.44 -7.15
C PRO A 641 28.17 -7.45 -8.22
N GLY A 642 27.29 -8.40 -7.92
CA GLY A 642 26.89 -9.47 -8.84
C GLY A 642 25.93 -10.47 -8.19
N SER A 643 25.75 -11.64 -8.80
CA SER A 643 24.84 -12.69 -8.32
C SER A 643 25.41 -13.50 -7.15
N ALA A 644 24.55 -14.08 -6.33
CA ALA A 644 24.91 -15.13 -5.37
C ALA A 644 25.23 -16.43 -6.11
N ILE A 645 26.23 -17.17 -5.64
CA ILE A 645 26.65 -18.44 -6.23
C ILE A 645 26.05 -19.63 -5.48
N ASP A 646 25.74 -20.71 -6.17
CA ASP A 646 25.09 -21.92 -5.64
C ASP A 646 26.08 -23.01 -5.16
N THR A 647 27.28 -22.65 -4.68
CA THR A 647 28.17 -23.69 -4.12
C THR A 647 27.51 -24.33 -2.91
N GLN A 648 27.68 -25.63 -2.72
CA GLN A 648 27.08 -26.38 -1.60
C GLN A 648 27.31 -25.72 -0.23
N GLU A 649 28.52 -25.22 0.05
CA GLU A 649 28.84 -24.51 1.30
C GLU A 649 27.96 -23.28 1.51
N HIS A 650 27.90 -22.37 0.52
CA HIS A 650 27.04 -21.19 0.60
C HIS A 650 25.55 -21.55 0.75
N VAL A 651 25.04 -22.49 -0.05
CA VAL A 651 23.62 -22.88 0.02
C VAL A 651 23.27 -23.46 1.39
N ALA A 652 24.14 -24.31 1.94
CA ALA A 652 23.94 -24.89 3.27
C ALA A 652 23.97 -23.81 4.36
N ASN A 653 25.00 -22.95 4.36
CA ASN A 653 25.15 -21.88 5.36
C ASN A 653 23.97 -20.91 5.31
N ASP A 654 23.61 -20.42 4.12
CA ASP A 654 22.51 -19.46 3.96
C ASP A 654 21.18 -20.02 4.47
N ILE A 655 20.86 -21.29 4.17
CA ILE A 655 19.62 -21.91 4.60
C ILE A 655 19.64 -22.17 6.12
N HIS A 656 20.74 -22.71 6.65
CA HIS A 656 20.88 -22.96 8.09
C HIS A 656 20.81 -21.68 8.91
N ASP A 657 21.46 -20.60 8.46
CA ASP A 657 21.47 -19.32 9.15
C ASP A 657 20.10 -18.62 9.07
N LEU A 658 19.36 -18.81 7.97
CA LEU A 658 18.03 -18.26 7.79
C LEU A 658 16.96 -18.99 8.61
N ARG A 659 17.08 -20.30 8.76
CA ARG A 659 16.05 -21.19 9.33
C ARG A 659 15.48 -20.74 10.68
N PRO A 660 16.27 -20.26 11.67
CA PRO A 660 15.75 -19.85 12.97
C PRO A 660 14.84 -18.61 12.94
N TYR A 661 14.91 -17.82 11.86
CA TYR A 661 14.21 -16.52 11.76
C TYR A 661 12.91 -16.59 10.97
N VAL A 662 12.60 -17.73 10.34
CA VAL A 662 11.50 -17.88 9.40
C VAL A 662 10.71 -19.17 9.64
N ASP A 663 9.46 -19.18 9.18
CA ASP A 663 8.60 -20.36 9.21
C ASP A 663 8.71 -21.19 7.93
N ARG A 664 9.06 -20.55 6.81
CA ARG A 664 9.21 -21.21 5.50
C ARG A 664 10.42 -20.68 4.74
N VAL A 665 11.16 -21.54 4.06
CA VAL A 665 12.29 -21.20 3.18
C VAL A 665 11.96 -21.55 1.74
N VAL A 666 11.99 -20.57 0.83
CA VAL A 666 11.82 -20.78 -0.61
C VAL A 666 13.10 -20.40 -1.33
N VAL A 667 13.62 -21.33 -2.13
CA VAL A 667 14.85 -21.14 -2.89
C VAL A 667 14.50 -20.97 -4.37
N THR A 668 15.02 -19.92 -4.98
CA THR A 668 14.97 -19.71 -6.43
C THR A 668 16.34 -19.95 -7.05
N VAL A 669 16.39 -20.62 -8.20
CA VAL A 669 17.65 -20.89 -8.89
C VAL A 669 17.51 -20.67 -10.38
N HIS A 670 18.55 -20.12 -11.00
CA HIS A 670 18.60 -19.90 -12.44
C HIS A 670 19.62 -20.87 -13.05
N TRP A 671 19.18 -21.85 -13.84
CA TRP A 671 20.04 -23.00 -14.22
C TRP A 671 19.65 -23.66 -15.55
N GLY A 672 20.33 -24.74 -15.91
CA GLY A 672 20.04 -25.47 -17.14
C GLY A 672 20.35 -24.69 -18.42
N VAL A 673 19.69 -25.09 -19.51
CA VAL A 673 19.96 -24.60 -20.87
C VAL A 673 18.68 -24.05 -21.51
N PRO A 674 18.73 -22.90 -22.22
CA PRO A 674 17.56 -22.34 -22.89
C PRO A 674 16.86 -23.33 -23.84
N TYR A 675 15.55 -23.49 -23.63
CA TYR A 675 14.64 -24.35 -24.37
C TYR A 675 14.86 -25.86 -24.23
N GLU A 676 15.74 -26.29 -23.33
CA GLU A 676 15.86 -27.69 -22.96
C GLU A 676 14.71 -28.08 -22.04
N ARG A 677 14.02 -29.19 -22.34
CA ARG A 677 12.76 -29.54 -21.68
C ARG A 677 12.95 -30.38 -20.42
N TYR A 678 14.15 -30.90 -20.19
CA TYR A 678 14.50 -31.68 -19.01
C TYR A 678 15.69 -31.05 -18.27
N PRO A 679 15.69 -31.06 -16.93
CA PRO A 679 16.83 -30.61 -16.14
C PRO A 679 18.01 -31.56 -16.35
N SER A 680 19.23 -31.03 -16.19
CA SER A 680 20.42 -31.89 -16.09
C SER A 680 20.47 -32.60 -14.73
N GLU A 681 21.27 -33.66 -14.62
CA GLU A 681 21.51 -34.32 -13.32
C GLU A 681 22.12 -33.35 -12.30
N GLU A 682 22.99 -32.43 -12.72
CA GLU A 682 23.55 -31.39 -11.85
C GLU A 682 22.45 -30.46 -11.29
N ASP A 683 21.47 -30.08 -12.11
CA ASP A 683 20.35 -29.25 -11.66
C ASP A 683 19.48 -30.01 -10.63
N ARG A 684 19.30 -31.33 -10.80
CA ARG A 684 18.61 -32.21 -9.84
C ARG A 684 19.35 -32.31 -8.52
N GLU A 685 20.65 -32.60 -8.56
CA GLU A 685 21.50 -32.71 -7.38
C GLU A 685 21.49 -31.41 -6.56
N LYS A 686 21.55 -30.24 -7.23
CA LYS A 686 21.46 -28.94 -6.55
C LYS A 686 20.10 -28.70 -5.90
N ALA A 687 19.02 -29.06 -6.58
CA ALA A 687 17.67 -28.91 -6.04
C ALA A 687 17.44 -29.82 -4.83
N HIS A 688 17.87 -31.09 -4.91
CA HIS A 688 17.84 -32.04 -3.80
C HIS A 688 18.68 -31.55 -2.62
N PHE A 689 19.89 -31.06 -2.89
CA PHE A 689 20.77 -30.51 -1.86
C PHE A 689 20.15 -29.34 -1.10
N ALA A 690 19.49 -28.41 -1.81
CA ALA A 690 18.78 -27.30 -1.16
C ALA A 690 17.63 -27.78 -0.25
N VAL A 691 16.86 -28.78 -0.70
CA VAL A 691 15.83 -29.43 0.13
C VAL A 691 16.45 -30.12 1.34
N ASP A 692 17.57 -30.82 1.16
CA ASP A 692 18.28 -31.53 2.23
C ASP A 692 18.85 -30.57 3.29
N CYS A 693 19.19 -29.33 2.91
CA CYS A 693 19.58 -28.27 3.85
C CYS A 693 18.39 -27.60 4.55
N GLY A 694 17.15 -27.87 4.12
CA GLY A 694 15.93 -27.36 4.78
C GLY A 694 15.08 -26.39 3.96
N ALA A 695 15.27 -26.31 2.64
CA ALA A 695 14.34 -25.57 1.77
C ALA A 695 12.96 -26.26 1.75
N ASP A 696 11.90 -25.47 1.95
CA ASP A 696 10.52 -25.97 1.87
C ASP A 696 10.04 -26.11 0.42
N ILE A 697 10.56 -25.27 -0.50
CA ILE A 697 10.22 -25.26 -1.94
C ILE A 697 11.45 -24.80 -2.74
N VAL A 698 11.71 -25.43 -3.89
CA VAL A 698 12.74 -25.00 -4.86
C VAL A 698 12.08 -24.66 -6.21
N ILE A 699 12.39 -23.48 -6.77
CA ILE A 699 11.81 -22.98 -8.02
C ILE A 699 12.90 -22.52 -8.99
N GLY A 700 12.96 -23.18 -10.14
CA GLY A 700 13.91 -22.93 -11.21
C GLY A 700 13.42 -21.93 -12.26
N HIS A 701 14.39 -21.27 -12.88
CA HIS A 701 14.26 -20.30 -13.96
C HIS A 701 15.36 -20.55 -15.01
N HIS A 702 15.31 -19.83 -16.15
CA HIS A 702 16.27 -19.82 -17.28
C HIS A 702 15.93 -20.64 -18.53
N PRO A 703 15.43 -21.90 -18.47
CA PRO A 703 15.13 -22.65 -19.68
C PRO A 703 14.08 -21.97 -20.58
N HIS A 704 13.34 -20.97 -20.08
CA HIS A 704 12.26 -20.25 -20.77
C HIS A 704 11.08 -21.14 -21.19
N VAL A 705 11.13 -22.43 -20.87
CA VAL A 705 10.09 -23.45 -21.06
C VAL A 705 9.75 -24.07 -19.71
N VAL A 706 8.60 -24.74 -19.63
CA VAL A 706 8.22 -25.45 -18.40
C VAL A 706 8.96 -26.79 -18.38
N GLN A 707 9.66 -27.06 -17.27
CA GLN A 707 10.34 -28.32 -17.03
C GLN A 707 9.57 -29.17 -15.99
N PRO A 708 9.93 -30.45 -15.80
CA PRO A 708 9.28 -31.34 -14.84
C PRO A 708 9.09 -30.75 -13.44
N PHE A 709 8.01 -31.19 -12.81
CA PHE A 709 7.80 -31.08 -11.37
C PHE A 709 8.34 -32.34 -10.69
N GLU A 710 8.89 -32.18 -9.50
CA GLU A 710 9.33 -33.30 -8.66
C GLU A 710 8.91 -33.09 -7.20
N MET A 711 8.40 -34.13 -6.57
CA MET A 711 8.19 -34.19 -5.13
C MET A 711 9.35 -34.96 -4.49
N TYR A 712 10.28 -34.25 -3.85
CA TYR A 712 11.44 -34.86 -3.19
C TYR A 712 11.34 -34.66 -1.68
N LYS A 713 11.29 -35.76 -0.91
CA LYS A 713 11.10 -35.73 0.56
C LYS A 713 9.91 -34.87 1.00
N ASN A 714 8.78 -35.00 0.30
CA ASN A 714 7.56 -34.19 0.46
C ASN A 714 7.75 -32.69 0.20
N ARG A 715 8.86 -32.26 -0.41
CA ARG A 715 9.10 -30.86 -0.78
C ARG A 715 8.99 -30.69 -2.31
N PRO A 716 8.18 -29.73 -2.78
CA PRO A 716 8.00 -29.48 -4.20
C PRO A 716 9.22 -28.80 -4.82
N ILE A 717 9.65 -29.34 -5.96
CA ILE A 717 10.69 -28.79 -6.83
C ILE A 717 10.09 -28.54 -8.20
N PHE A 718 10.21 -27.30 -8.69
CA PHE A 718 9.89 -26.95 -10.07
C PHE A 718 11.18 -26.62 -10.79
N TYR A 719 11.62 -27.43 -11.76
CA TYR A 719 12.90 -27.18 -12.43
C TYR A 719 12.89 -25.96 -13.36
N SER A 720 11.73 -25.58 -13.90
CA SER A 720 11.54 -24.32 -14.59
C SER A 720 10.06 -24.01 -14.74
N ILE A 721 9.68 -22.79 -14.40
CA ILE A 721 8.31 -22.27 -14.62
C ILE A 721 8.18 -21.43 -15.91
N GLY A 722 9.28 -21.27 -16.64
CA GLY A 722 9.32 -20.62 -17.95
C GLY A 722 9.35 -19.09 -17.91
N ASN A 723 8.89 -18.47 -19.01
CA ASN A 723 8.82 -17.02 -19.15
C ASN A 723 7.52 -16.45 -18.58
N PHE A 724 7.47 -15.13 -18.39
CA PHE A 724 6.23 -14.43 -18.07
C PHE A 724 6.05 -13.20 -18.97
N ALA A 725 6.29 -11.99 -18.45
CA ALA A 725 6.26 -10.76 -19.24
C ALA A 725 7.64 -10.48 -19.86
N PHE A 726 7.89 -11.09 -21.02
CA PHE A 726 9.21 -11.06 -21.66
C PHE A 726 9.17 -10.38 -23.02
N GLY A 727 9.96 -9.30 -23.20
CA GLY A 727 10.00 -8.48 -24.41
C GLY A 727 10.65 -9.12 -25.65
N SER A 728 10.84 -10.44 -25.65
CA SER A 728 11.31 -11.23 -26.79
C SER A 728 10.14 -11.91 -27.50
N GLY A 729 10.31 -12.21 -28.78
CA GLY A 729 9.27 -12.84 -29.62
C GLY A 729 9.58 -14.30 -29.91
N ASN A 730 10.14 -15.06 -28.97
CA ASN A 730 10.47 -16.48 -29.20
C ASN A 730 9.21 -17.35 -29.08
N SER A 731 8.92 -18.10 -30.15
CA SER A 731 7.76 -19.00 -30.22
C SER A 731 7.87 -20.23 -29.34
N LYS A 732 9.07 -20.61 -28.87
CA LYS A 732 9.26 -21.79 -28.02
C LYS A 732 8.95 -21.57 -26.54
N ALA A 733 8.86 -20.31 -26.09
CA ALA A 733 8.67 -20.01 -24.68
C ALA A 733 7.33 -20.55 -24.13
N GLU A 734 7.33 -20.93 -22.87
CA GLU A 734 6.17 -21.46 -22.14
C GLU A 734 6.08 -20.80 -20.76
N SER A 735 4.93 -20.94 -20.08
CA SER A 735 4.72 -20.29 -18.79
C SER A 735 3.73 -21.06 -17.93
N ILE A 736 4.08 -21.20 -16.66
CA ILE A 736 3.12 -21.42 -15.58
C ILE A 736 3.35 -20.38 -14.49
N MET A 737 2.29 -20.05 -13.77
CA MET A 737 2.37 -19.25 -12.56
C MET A 737 1.99 -20.11 -11.36
N LEU A 738 2.76 -19.98 -10.28
CA LEU A 738 2.55 -20.75 -9.05
C LEU A 738 1.97 -19.82 -7.99
N ALA A 739 0.84 -20.21 -7.39
CA ALA A 739 0.27 -19.53 -6.24
C ALA A 739 0.24 -20.50 -5.05
N ILE A 740 0.79 -20.07 -3.91
CA ILE A 740 1.13 -20.93 -2.78
C ILE A 740 0.42 -20.43 -1.53
N ILE A 741 -0.17 -21.36 -0.79
CA ILE A 741 -0.75 -21.15 0.53
C ILE A 741 0.03 -22.02 1.51
N PHE A 742 0.68 -21.38 2.47
CA PHE A 742 1.32 -22.11 3.56
C PHE A 742 0.29 -22.38 4.67
N GLN A 743 0.20 -23.63 5.08
CA GLN A 743 -0.53 -24.07 6.26
C GLN A 743 0.45 -24.69 7.26
N GLU A 744 -0.06 -25.03 8.44
CA GLU A 744 0.80 -25.44 9.56
C GLU A 744 1.43 -26.80 9.29
N THR A 745 0.62 -27.74 8.80
CA THR A 745 0.99 -29.14 8.55
C THR A 745 1.18 -29.47 7.08
N TYR A 746 0.83 -28.57 6.16
CA TYR A 746 0.97 -28.80 4.72
C TYR A 746 1.15 -27.49 3.93
N THR A 747 1.53 -27.61 2.66
CA THR A 747 1.60 -26.52 1.69
C THR A 747 0.68 -26.84 0.51
N GLU A 748 -0.21 -25.91 0.16
CA GLU A 748 -1.04 -25.98 -1.03
C GLU A 748 -0.42 -25.15 -2.16
N LEU A 749 -0.28 -25.73 -3.34
CA LEU A 749 0.19 -25.04 -4.54
C LEU A 749 -0.86 -25.13 -5.65
N THR A 750 -1.13 -23.99 -6.28
CA THR A 750 -1.98 -23.89 -7.46
C THR A 750 -1.13 -23.46 -8.65
N ILE A 751 -1.14 -24.28 -9.70
CA ILE A 751 -0.48 -24.05 -10.99
C ILE A 751 -1.51 -23.45 -11.95
N PHE A 752 -1.33 -22.19 -12.29
CA PHE A 752 -2.10 -21.52 -13.32
C PHE A 752 -1.36 -21.63 -14.67
N PRO A 753 -1.89 -22.38 -15.65
CA PRO A 753 -1.30 -22.42 -16.97
C PRO A 753 -1.46 -21.06 -17.66
N ALA A 754 -0.38 -20.55 -18.26
CA ALA A 754 -0.36 -19.25 -18.89
C ALA A 754 0.11 -19.32 -20.35
N TYR A 755 -0.60 -18.61 -21.23
CA TYR A 755 -0.26 -18.48 -22.64
C TYR A 755 0.48 -17.17 -22.89
N ILE A 756 1.70 -17.29 -23.41
CA ILE A 756 2.67 -16.19 -23.56
C ILE A 756 3.30 -16.13 -24.97
N LYS A 757 2.70 -16.78 -25.97
CA LYS A 757 3.26 -16.81 -27.32
C LYS A 757 3.10 -15.43 -27.98
N ASN A 758 4.07 -14.55 -27.80
CA ASN A 758 4.02 -13.15 -28.23
C ASN A 758 3.87 -12.89 -29.75
N ARG A 759 3.99 -13.93 -30.58
CA ARG A 759 3.70 -13.86 -32.02
C ARG A 759 2.23 -14.05 -32.34
N ASP A 760 1.48 -14.62 -31.41
CA ASP A 760 0.04 -14.61 -31.45
C ASP A 760 -0.42 -13.19 -31.10
N HIS A 761 -1.09 -12.55 -32.04
CA HIS A 761 -1.57 -11.19 -31.86
C HIS A 761 -2.55 -11.06 -30.69
N ARG A 762 -3.22 -12.16 -30.28
CA ARG A 762 -4.11 -12.20 -29.11
C ARG A 762 -3.38 -11.98 -27.78
N ILE A 763 -2.08 -12.27 -27.73
CA ILE A 763 -1.24 -12.14 -26.52
C ILE A 763 -0.49 -10.82 -26.51
N ASN A 764 0.21 -10.51 -27.62
CA ASN A 764 0.94 -9.26 -27.79
C ASN A 764 1.74 -8.82 -26.53
N TYR A 765 2.53 -9.72 -25.93
CA TYR A 765 3.38 -9.41 -24.76
C TYR A 765 2.63 -9.15 -23.44
N GLN A 766 1.38 -9.60 -23.32
CA GLN A 766 0.62 -9.61 -22.09
C GLN A 766 0.26 -11.08 -21.74
N PRO A 767 0.89 -11.71 -20.74
CA PRO A 767 0.56 -13.08 -20.32
C PRO A 767 -0.92 -13.22 -19.99
N ARG A 768 -1.54 -14.34 -20.38
CA ARG A 768 -2.95 -14.62 -20.13
C ARG A 768 -3.14 -16.03 -19.58
N ILE A 769 -4.03 -16.17 -18.60
CA ILE A 769 -4.40 -17.49 -18.07
C ILE A 769 -5.29 -18.19 -19.09
N ILE A 770 -5.04 -19.48 -19.29
CA ILE A 770 -5.84 -20.32 -20.17
C ILE A 770 -6.77 -21.24 -19.38
N THR A 771 -7.86 -21.66 -20.01
CA THR A 771 -8.91 -22.50 -19.45
C THR A 771 -9.30 -23.61 -20.44
N GLY A 772 -10.15 -24.55 -20.04
CA GLY A 772 -10.70 -25.57 -20.93
C GLY A 772 -9.68 -26.62 -21.35
N ASN A 773 -9.76 -27.07 -22.60
CA ASN A 773 -8.92 -28.14 -23.11
C ASN A 773 -7.44 -27.72 -23.15
N ALA A 774 -7.15 -26.48 -23.52
CA ALA A 774 -5.77 -25.98 -23.52
C ALA A 774 -5.12 -25.97 -22.13
N ALA A 775 -5.89 -25.67 -21.07
CA ALA A 775 -5.41 -25.77 -19.69
C ALA A 775 -5.18 -27.23 -19.29
N PHE A 776 -6.13 -28.12 -19.62
CA PHE A 776 -5.99 -29.55 -19.37
C PHE A 776 -4.76 -30.15 -20.05
N GLU A 777 -4.54 -29.86 -21.33
CA GLU A 777 -3.36 -30.31 -22.09
C GLU A 777 -2.06 -29.79 -21.47
N SER A 778 -2.04 -28.53 -21.01
CA SER A 778 -0.86 -27.92 -20.39
C SER A 778 -0.48 -28.62 -19.10
N ILE A 779 -1.46 -28.89 -18.23
CA ILE A 779 -1.25 -29.61 -16.96
C ILE A 779 -0.94 -31.09 -17.21
N ASN A 780 -1.62 -31.75 -18.16
CA ASN A 780 -1.36 -33.14 -18.51
C ASN A 780 0.05 -33.32 -19.10
N ARG A 781 0.53 -32.37 -19.90
CA ARG A 781 1.90 -32.36 -20.39
C ARG A 781 2.90 -32.22 -19.24
N LEU A 782 2.65 -31.34 -18.27
CA LEU A 782 3.47 -31.23 -17.07
C LEU A 782 3.48 -32.55 -16.29
N LYS A 783 2.33 -33.19 -16.08
CA LYS A 783 2.24 -34.52 -15.46
C LYS A 783 3.10 -35.54 -16.20
N LYS A 784 2.94 -35.66 -17.52
CA LYS A 784 3.68 -36.62 -18.36
C LYS A 784 5.19 -36.49 -18.23
N ILE A 785 5.72 -35.26 -18.18
CA ILE A 785 7.17 -35.03 -18.05
C ILE A 785 7.67 -35.16 -16.60
N SER A 786 6.78 -35.21 -15.61
CA SER A 786 7.11 -35.27 -14.18
C SER A 786 7.30 -36.70 -13.63
N GLY A 787 7.19 -37.73 -14.49
CA GLY A 787 7.42 -39.11 -14.09
C GLY A 787 6.54 -39.55 -12.91
N THR A 788 7.13 -40.20 -11.92
CA THR A 788 6.41 -40.66 -10.71
C THR A 788 5.83 -39.52 -9.86
N SER A 789 6.37 -38.30 -9.98
CA SER A 789 5.83 -37.14 -9.27
C SER A 789 4.52 -36.61 -9.87
N ALA A 790 4.08 -37.14 -11.02
CA ALA A 790 2.82 -36.78 -11.66
C ALA A 790 1.59 -37.04 -10.77
N ASP A 791 1.67 -38.02 -9.87
CA ASP A 791 0.56 -38.42 -9.00
C ASP A 791 0.23 -37.37 -7.93
N PHE A 792 1.19 -36.49 -7.61
CA PHE A 792 0.96 -35.36 -6.71
C PHE A 792 0.24 -34.18 -7.36
N ILE A 793 0.05 -34.21 -8.69
CA ILE A 793 -0.63 -33.15 -9.44
C ILE A 793 -2.04 -33.62 -9.79
N TYR A 794 -3.05 -32.94 -9.25
CA TYR A 794 -4.44 -33.11 -9.66
C TYR A 794 -4.93 -31.90 -10.47
N PHE A 795 -5.81 -32.14 -11.43
CA PHE A 795 -6.41 -31.08 -12.25
C PHE A 795 -7.77 -30.71 -11.67
N GLU A 796 -7.95 -29.43 -11.35
CA GLU A 796 -9.17 -28.92 -10.75
C GLU A 796 -9.40 -27.48 -11.21
N ASN A 797 -10.63 -27.17 -11.64
CA ASN A 797 -11.03 -25.80 -12.02
C ASN A 797 -10.10 -25.12 -13.04
N ASP A 798 -9.62 -25.89 -14.02
CA ASP A 798 -8.64 -25.47 -15.04
C ASP A 798 -7.24 -25.11 -14.50
N THR A 799 -6.91 -25.59 -13.30
CA THR A 799 -5.61 -25.41 -12.66
C THR A 799 -5.01 -26.76 -12.27
N GLY A 800 -3.69 -26.81 -12.17
CA GLY A 800 -3.01 -27.92 -11.48
C GLY A 800 -2.95 -27.62 -9.98
N LYS A 801 -3.07 -28.64 -9.15
CA LYS A 801 -3.03 -28.51 -7.69
C LYS A 801 -2.09 -29.55 -7.11
N ILE A 802 -1.34 -29.15 -6.08
CA ILE A 802 -0.42 -30.00 -5.33
C ILE A 802 -0.61 -29.73 -3.85
N ILE A 803 -0.61 -30.78 -3.03
CA ILE A 803 -0.55 -30.70 -1.56
C ILE A 803 0.74 -31.40 -1.12
N SER A 804 1.56 -30.68 -0.37
CA SER A 804 2.84 -31.16 0.17
C SER A 804 2.73 -31.22 1.70
N SER A 805 2.86 -32.42 2.28
CA SER A 805 2.85 -32.64 3.73
C SER A 805 4.16 -32.14 4.37
N GLN A 806 4.06 -31.47 5.53
CA GLN A 806 5.22 -31.08 6.33
C GLN A 806 5.64 -32.15 7.36
N CYS A 807 4.81 -33.17 7.60
CA CYS A 807 5.12 -34.26 8.52
C CYS A 807 5.83 -35.40 7.79
N GLN A 808 6.95 -35.87 8.33
CA GLN A 808 7.49 -37.19 7.99
C GLN A 808 6.63 -38.25 8.68
N GLY A 809 5.57 -38.67 8.00
CA GLY A 809 4.67 -39.72 8.45
C GLY A 809 3.69 -40.06 7.33
N GLU A 810 3.57 -41.35 7.03
CA GLU A 810 2.80 -41.93 5.93
C GLU A 810 1.45 -41.24 5.68
N VAL A 811 1.30 -40.65 4.49
CA VAL A 811 -0.03 -40.46 3.90
C VAL A 811 -0.25 -41.66 3.00
N LYS A 812 -0.99 -42.65 3.52
CA LYS A 812 -1.59 -43.72 2.72
C LYS A 812 -2.88 -43.23 2.09
#